data_AF-A0AAU8H1U6-F1
#
_entry.id   AF-A0AAU8H1U6-F1
#
_cell.length_a   1.000
_cell.length_b   1.000
_cell.length_c   1.000
_cell.angle_alpha   90.00
_cell.angle_beta   90.00
_cell.angle_gamma   90.00
#
_symmetry.space_group_name_H-M   'P 1'
#
loop_
_entity.id
_entity.type
_entity.pdbx_description
1 polymer ?
#
loop_
_entity_poly.entity_id
_entity_poly.type
_entity_poly.pdbx_seq_one_letter_code
_entity_poly.pdbx_strand_id
1 'polypeptide(L)'
;MLEKLKKLIFHNLSTFVVFCILYLYLLYIFKPSLIFLDTTVSGGDTGSHNYVFYYLKRIFPSIHGWSNDWYCGFPFLYFYPPLLYVLSVLLSYLIPANIAFKIATLLGTFILPLSSYFCLKTIGKEKVMPEVAAILSLFFLFLEQYSIYGGNIPSTLAGEFSYSFSFSIFWLFIALMKKGMEDKKCLISNTFLLLLMVLSHPIPVMVSVLIMPFFVLLYFKKNFSYILKVYVLAFIFTSWWSLPFVLYFDYTSAMIWRRFIRVSDLFPSTFLPIQIVALAGTVYGLVKRDKNIMLFLFVAIISFFIYLFLDNSKIWNTRFLPFFAMSCVMLAAYFLGCVLKITLLSQKPSALSLSHSNFKIQSLRVKLLVVLTLIATGSIFFINSQLKYIPSWVKWNYEGFEKKQAWNEVNELFEFLKSLPYGRVMWQYTSDYGRFGTPRILELIPFFSGKPTMEGLLIESSVSAALHFIVQAETTHTPTSPDFGFQYPSFNMKKAVEHMKLLGIRYFIAYTDDVKEEADRFLQVIGYVGRFKIYQIPDVKLVEPIFDFEIQKKEDWLIKSVEWFKKGELWKPIIFTEKNFKKPEIKNVKCVLIKFEHNEIIFYTEGIGIPHIIKVSYFPKWKAEGAQGPYLISPSFMVVFPEKNYVRVKWK
;
A
#
# COMPACT_ATOMS: atom_id res chain seq x y z
N MET A 1 -21.15 38.93 -17.68
CA MET A 1 -20.28 37.80 -17.25
C MET A 1 -19.38 38.19 -16.07
N LEU A 2 -18.63 39.30 -16.16
CA LEU A 2 -17.78 39.83 -15.08
C LEU A 2 -18.53 40.06 -13.74
N GLU A 3 -19.76 40.57 -13.77
CA GLU A 3 -20.56 40.76 -12.55
C GLU A 3 -21.05 39.46 -11.91
N LYS A 4 -21.37 38.44 -12.72
CA LYS A 4 -21.69 37.10 -12.22
C LYS A 4 -20.45 36.47 -11.59
N LEU A 5 -19.27 36.66 -12.20
CA LEU A 5 -17.98 36.22 -11.65
C LEU A 5 -17.65 36.94 -10.34
N LYS A 6 -17.79 38.28 -10.30
CA LYS A 6 -17.61 39.09 -9.09
C LYS A 6 -18.56 38.66 -7.96
N LYS A 7 -19.85 38.43 -8.25
CA LYS A 7 -20.83 37.93 -7.26
C LYS A 7 -20.48 36.52 -6.76
N LEU A 8 -19.98 35.64 -7.63
CA LEU A 8 -19.57 34.27 -7.25
C LEU A 8 -18.32 34.29 -6.35
N ILE A 9 -17.32 35.10 -6.71
CA ILE A 9 -16.07 35.30 -5.95
C ILE A 9 -16.38 35.94 -4.59
N PHE A 10 -17.21 36.97 -4.52
CA PHE A 10 -17.61 37.61 -3.25
C PHE A 10 -18.50 36.74 -2.36
N HIS A 11 -19.16 35.71 -2.91
CA HIS A 11 -19.99 34.79 -2.11
C HIS A 11 -19.15 33.68 -1.45
N ASN A 12 -18.01 33.32 -2.05
CA ASN A 12 -17.15 32.22 -1.61
C ASN A 12 -15.75 32.68 -1.19
N LEU A 13 -15.54 33.98 -0.95
CA LEU A 13 -14.24 34.55 -0.64
C LEU A 13 -13.61 33.91 0.60
N SER A 14 -14.38 33.67 1.67
CA SER A 14 -13.90 32.99 2.88
C SER A 14 -13.43 31.57 2.60
N THR A 15 -14.20 30.80 1.84
CA THR A 15 -13.83 29.46 1.42
C THR A 15 -12.54 29.47 0.60
N PHE A 16 -12.43 30.38 -0.37
CA PHE A 16 -11.24 30.54 -1.21
C PHE A 16 -10.00 30.87 -0.37
N VAL A 17 -10.09 31.87 0.52
CA VAL A 17 -8.97 32.26 1.40
C VAL A 17 -8.55 31.11 2.32
N VAL A 18 -9.51 30.38 2.91
CA VAL A 18 -9.20 29.19 3.73
C VAL A 18 -8.40 28.18 2.91
N PHE A 19 -8.87 27.79 1.73
CA PHE A 19 -8.15 26.82 0.90
C PHE A 19 -6.79 27.34 0.42
N CYS A 20 -6.66 28.64 0.11
CA CYS A 20 -5.36 29.24 -0.17
C CYS A 20 -4.40 29.07 1.00
N ILE A 21 -4.82 29.38 2.24
CA ILE A 21 -3.99 29.20 3.44
C ILE A 21 -3.58 27.74 3.62
N LEU A 22 -4.54 26.81 3.55
CA LEU A 22 -4.28 25.39 3.75
C LEU A 22 -3.31 24.83 2.70
N TYR A 23 -3.52 25.13 1.41
CA TYR A 23 -2.68 24.62 0.34
C TYR A 23 -1.32 25.31 0.26
N LEU A 24 -1.23 26.62 0.56
CA LEU A 24 0.07 27.28 0.71
C LEU A 24 0.87 26.65 1.86
N TYR A 25 0.22 26.28 2.96
CA TYR A 25 0.89 25.57 4.06
C TYR A 25 1.33 24.15 3.67
N LEU A 26 0.48 23.37 3.02
CA LEU A 26 0.88 22.05 2.50
C LEU A 26 2.04 22.17 1.50
N LEU A 27 2.00 23.14 0.59
CA LEU A 27 3.09 23.40 -0.35
C LEU A 27 4.37 23.91 0.34
N TYR A 28 4.25 24.66 1.43
CA TYR A 28 5.38 25.07 2.26
C TYR A 28 6.08 23.86 2.89
N ILE A 29 5.31 22.88 3.37
CA ILE A 29 5.85 21.64 3.95
C ILE A 29 6.45 20.74 2.86
N PHE A 30 5.69 20.45 1.80
CA PHE A 30 6.10 19.52 0.74
C PHE A 30 7.16 20.07 -0.22
N LYS A 31 7.27 21.40 -0.33
CA LYS A 31 8.20 22.14 -1.18
C LYS A 31 8.11 21.74 -2.66
N PRO A 32 7.54 22.58 -3.54
CA PRO A 32 7.46 22.28 -4.98
C PRO A 32 8.80 21.87 -5.58
N SER A 33 9.91 22.45 -5.11
CA SER A 33 11.27 22.10 -5.56
C SER A 33 11.66 20.64 -5.31
N LEU A 34 11.05 19.94 -4.35
CA LEU A 34 11.25 18.51 -4.12
C LEU A 34 10.30 17.64 -4.96
N ILE A 35 9.04 18.07 -5.07
CA ILE A 35 8.01 17.35 -5.84
C ILE A 35 8.37 17.31 -7.33
N PHE A 36 8.84 18.43 -7.87
CA PHE A 36 9.22 18.57 -9.27
C PHE A 36 10.70 18.27 -9.54
N LEU A 37 11.43 17.77 -8.54
CA LEU A 37 12.78 17.24 -8.76
C LEU A 37 12.66 15.87 -9.44
N ASP A 38 13.31 15.71 -10.58
CA ASP A 38 13.31 14.43 -11.33
C ASP A 38 14.30 13.43 -10.72
N THR A 39 13.95 12.96 -9.52
CA THR A 39 14.64 11.93 -8.75
C THR A 39 13.61 10.92 -8.27
N THR A 40 14.03 9.69 -8.02
CA THR A 40 13.16 8.65 -7.44
C THR A 40 12.57 9.08 -6.09
N VAL A 41 11.56 8.36 -5.58
CA VAL A 41 11.15 8.51 -4.17
C VAL A 41 11.97 7.58 -3.29
N SER A 42 12.24 7.97 -2.04
CA SER A 42 12.87 7.11 -1.02
C SER A 42 12.01 7.08 0.24
N GLY A 43 12.52 6.53 1.35
CA GLY A 43 11.82 6.48 2.64
C GLY A 43 10.86 5.30 2.78
N GLY A 44 10.89 4.65 3.95
CA GLY A 44 10.00 3.55 4.30
C GLY A 44 9.84 2.51 3.18
N ASP A 45 8.60 2.09 2.97
CA ASP A 45 8.20 1.21 1.88
C ASP A 45 8.05 1.99 0.55
N THR A 46 7.77 3.31 0.62
CA THR A 46 7.67 4.23 -0.54
C THR A 46 8.81 4.04 -1.53
N GLY A 47 10.04 3.86 -1.04
CA GLY A 47 11.20 3.57 -1.87
C GLY A 47 11.02 2.34 -2.78
N SER A 48 10.51 1.24 -2.27
CA SER A 48 10.31 0.01 -3.03
C SER A 48 9.20 0.12 -4.09
N HIS A 49 8.27 1.05 -3.92
CA HIS A 49 7.20 1.28 -4.91
C HIS A 49 7.71 1.80 -6.26
N ASN A 50 8.93 2.37 -6.34
CA ASN A 50 9.53 2.75 -7.62
C ASN A 50 9.59 1.56 -8.59
N TYR A 51 9.92 0.36 -8.10
CA TYR A 51 9.91 -0.86 -8.91
C TYR A 51 8.52 -1.18 -9.46
N VAL A 52 7.48 -1.10 -8.63
CA VAL A 52 6.10 -1.40 -9.03
C VAL A 52 5.65 -0.45 -10.14
N PHE A 53 5.91 0.85 -9.98
CA PHE A 53 5.62 1.85 -11.00
C PHE A 53 6.39 1.58 -12.31
N TYR A 54 7.70 1.34 -12.23
CA TYR A 54 8.55 1.07 -13.39
C TYR A 54 8.12 -0.19 -14.14
N TYR A 55 7.90 -1.29 -13.42
CA TYR A 55 7.51 -2.54 -14.03
C TYR A 55 6.14 -2.43 -14.70
N LEU A 56 5.17 -1.75 -14.07
CA LEU A 56 3.88 -1.47 -14.69
C LEU A 56 4.04 -0.65 -15.98
N LYS A 57 4.88 0.40 -15.97
CA LYS A 57 5.16 1.21 -17.17
C LYS A 57 5.69 0.35 -18.33
N ARG A 58 6.52 -0.65 -18.04
CA ARG A 58 7.10 -1.56 -19.04
C ARG A 58 6.07 -2.50 -19.67
N ILE A 59 5.06 -2.94 -18.93
CA ILE A 59 4.05 -3.89 -19.41
C ILE A 59 2.74 -3.23 -19.89
N PHE A 60 2.57 -1.93 -19.63
CA PHE A 60 1.39 -1.17 -20.03
C PHE A 60 1.16 -1.26 -21.56
N PRO A 61 -0.08 -1.47 -22.06
CA PRO A 61 -1.38 -1.33 -21.38
C PRO A 61 -1.82 -2.54 -20.55
N SER A 62 -1.02 -3.61 -20.45
CA SER A 62 -1.33 -4.71 -19.53
C SER A 62 -1.17 -4.25 -18.09
N ILE A 63 -2.16 -4.50 -17.24
CA ILE A 63 -2.11 -4.19 -15.80
C ILE A 63 -1.64 -5.39 -15.00
N HIS A 64 -2.11 -6.58 -15.39
CA HIS A 64 -1.75 -7.86 -14.80
C HIS A 64 -0.58 -8.50 -15.55
N GLY A 65 0.37 -9.07 -14.82
CA GLY A 65 1.53 -9.75 -15.42
C GLY A 65 2.15 -10.77 -14.50
N TRP A 66 3.31 -11.28 -14.90
CA TRP A 66 4.19 -12.09 -14.06
C TRP A 66 5.56 -11.46 -14.02
N SER A 67 6.09 -11.21 -12.83
CA SER A 67 7.47 -10.79 -12.67
C SER A 67 8.30 -11.91 -12.06
N ASN A 68 9.56 -12.03 -12.48
CA ASN A 68 10.56 -12.95 -11.91
C ASN A 68 11.50 -12.20 -10.95
N ASP A 69 11.27 -10.90 -10.75
CA ASP A 69 12.24 -10.00 -10.12
C ASP A 69 12.26 -10.09 -8.59
N TRP A 70 11.15 -10.53 -7.97
CA TRP A 70 11.04 -10.74 -6.53
C TRP A 70 10.58 -12.16 -6.21
N TYR A 71 11.03 -12.72 -5.09
CA TYR A 71 10.54 -13.97 -4.49
C TYR A 71 10.49 -15.20 -5.43
N CYS A 72 11.48 -15.38 -6.32
CA CYS A 72 11.43 -16.41 -7.38
C CYS A 72 10.23 -16.29 -8.35
N GLY A 73 9.56 -15.15 -8.34
CA GLY A 73 8.46 -14.78 -9.20
C GLY A 73 7.14 -14.63 -8.46
N PHE A 74 6.31 -13.70 -8.95
CA PHE A 74 5.01 -13.38 -8.35
C PHE A 74 4.01 -12.83 -9.39
N PRO A 75 2.70 -13.04 -9.19
CA PRO A 75 1.63 -12.46 -10.00
C PRO A 75 1.53 -10.94 -9.76
N PHE A 76 1.99 -10.16 -10.75
CA PHE A 76 2.06 -8.72 -10.65
C PHE A 76 0.66 -8.06 -10.71
N LEU A 77 0.34 -7.25 -9.69
CA LEU A 77 -0.92 -6.50 -9.50
C LEU A 77 -2.22 -7.33 -9.55
N TYR A 78 -2.15 -8.63 -9.24
CA TYR A 78 -3.36 -9.43 -8.98
C TYR A 78 -3.94 -9.18 -7.59
N PHE A 79 -3.07 -8.98 -6.59
CA PHE A 79 -3.44 -8.86 -5.19
C PHE A 79 -3.21 -7.47 -4.59
N TYR A 80 -2.80 -6.51 -5.43
CA TYR A 80 -2.57 -5.13 -5.04
C TYR A 80 -3.34 -4.18 -5.96
N PRO A 81 -4.08 -3.19 -5.44
CA PRO A 81 -4.91 -2.31 -6.27
C PRO A 81 -4.08 -1.42 -7.22
N PRO A 82 -4.49 -1.25 -8.49
CA PRO A 82 -3.62 -0.68 -9.51
C PRO A 82 -3.79 0.83 -9.76
N LEU A 83 -4.84 1.47 -9.25
CA LEU A 83 -5.30 2.78 -9.75
C LEU A 83 -4.21 3.84 -9.77
N LEU A 84 -3.52 4.04 -8.64
CA LEU A 84 -2.54 5.12 -8.54
C LEU A 84 -1.30 4.87 -9.40
N TYR A 85 -0.87 3.63 -9.57
CA TYR A 85 0.22 3.33 -10.49
C TYR A 85 -0.19 3.54 -11.94
N VAL A 86 -1.41 3.12 -12.33
CA VAL A 86 -1.94 3.37 -13.67
C VAL A 86 -2.02 4.87 -13.93
N LEU A 87 -2.48 5.65 -12.94
CA LEU A 87 -2.50 7.12 -13.02
C LEU A 87 -1.09 7.70 -13.20
N SER A 88 -0.10 7.21 -12.45
CA SER A 88 1.30 7.61 -12.60
C SER A 88 1.83 7.27 -14.00
N VAL A 89 1.52 6.09 -14.54
CA VAL A 89 1.94 5.70 -15.89
C VAL A 89 1.32 6.61 -16.94
N LEU A 90 0.01 6.86 -16.86
CA LEU A 90 -0.68 7.77 -17.78
C LEU A 90 -0.10 9.20 -17.71
N LEU A 91 0.12 9.71 -16.50
CA LEU A 91 0.71 11.03 -16.30
C LEU A 91 2.17 11.09 -16.80
N SER A 92 2.91 9.98 -16.70
CA SER A 92 4.30 9.89 -17.16
C SER A 92 4.49 9.96 -18.68
N TYR A 93 3.41 9.98 -19.47
CA TYR A 93 3.46 10.31 -20.89
C TYR A 93 3.46 11.82 -21.15
N LEU A 94 3.10 12.63 -20.15
CA LEU A 94 3.02 14.09 -20.25
C LEU A 94 4.15 14.81 -19.51
N ILE A 95 4.65 14.23 -18.42
CA ILE A 95 5.70 14.79 -17.56
C ILE A 95 6.71 13.69 -17.18
N PRO A 96 7.90 14.04 -16.65
CA PRO A 96 8.89 13.05 -16.23
C PRO A 96 8.31 12.00 -15.27
N ALA A 97 8.75 10.75 -15.43
CA ALA A 97 8.15 9.59 -14.78
C ALA A 97 8.21 9.68 -13.24
N ASN A 98 9.33 10.15 -12.69
CA ASN A 98 9.49 10.28 -11.25
C ASN A 98 8.57 11.35 -10.67
N ILE A 99 8.42 12.48 -11.36
CA ILE A 99 7.50 13.56 -10.98
C ILE A 99 6.05 13.05 -11.03
N ALA A 100 5.68 12.31 -12.08
CA ALA A 100 4.35 11.70 -12.18
C ALA A 100 4.03 10.78 -11.01
N PHE A 101 5.01 9.97 -10.58
CA PHE A 101 4.86 9.09 -9.43
C PHE A 101 4.74 9.89 -8.12
N LYS A 102 5.60 10.89 -7.88
CA LYS A 102 5.53 11.80 -6.71
C LYS A 102 4.18 12.52 -6.59
N ILE A 103 3.61 12.98 -7.71
CA ILE A 103 2.30 13.63 -7.70
C ILE A 103 1.22 12.64 -7.27
N ALA A 104 1.26 11.41 -7.81
CA ALA A 104 0.28 10.38 -7.48
C ALA A 104 0.32 9.98 -6.00
N THR A 105 1.52 9.89 -5.39
CA THR A 105 1.64 9.57 -3.96
C THR A 105 1.05 10.65 -3.04
N LEU A 106 0.95 11.90 -3.51
CA LEU A 106 0.45 13.03 -2.73
C LEU A 106 -1.05 13.29 -2.87
N LEU A 107 -1.74 12.64 -3.81
CA LEU A 107 -3.14 12.94 -4.11
C LEU A 107 -4.04 12.82 -2.87
N GLY A 108 -3.91 11.75 -2.08
CA GLY A 108 -4.72 11.57 -0.86
C GLY A 108 -4.56 12.70 0.14
N THR A 109 -3.31 13.09 0.42
CA THR A 109 -2.97 14.19 1.33
C THR A 109 -3.61 15.50 0.90
N PHE A 110 -3.51 15.86 -0.39
CA PHE A 110 -4.06 17.13 -0.90
C PHE A 110 -5.58 17.11 -1.11
N ILE A 111 -6.18 15.92 -1.29
CA ILE A 111 -7.63 15.75 -1.43
C ILE A 111 -8.33 15.74 -0.07
N LEU A 112 -7.68 15.33 1.03
CA LEU A 112 -8.34 15.18 2.32
C LEU A 112 -9.03 16.46 2.83
N PRO A 113 -8.42 17.67 2.80
CA PRO A 113 -9.12 18.89 3.21
C PRO A 113 -10.35 19.19 2.36
N LEU A 114 -10.26 18.94 1.06
CA LEU A 114 -11.35 19.15 0.09
C LEU A 114 -12.51 18.16 0.32
N SER A 115 -12.18 16.89 0.52
CA SER A 115 -13.18 15.84 0.81
C SER A 115 -13.88 16.09 2.15
N SER A 116 -13.15 16.58 3.17
CA SER A 116 -13.68 16.96 4.48
C SER A 116 -14.68 18.11 4.36
N TYR A 117 -14.30 19.14 3.60
CA TYR A 117 -15.18 20.25 3.24
C TYR A 117 -16.46 19.76 2.56
N PHE A 118 -16.34 18.97 1.49
CA PHE A 118 -17.51 18.52 0.74
C PHE A 118 -18.36 17.52 1.50
N CYS A 119 -17.77 16.73 2.40
CA CYS A 119 -18.49 15.84 3.31
C CYS A 119 -19.48 16.65 4.16
N LEU A 120 -18.99 17.64 4.93
CA LEU A 120 -19.85 18.48 5.76
C LEU A 120 -20.71 19.46 4.96
N LYS A 121 -20.30 19.87 3.76
CA LYS A 121 -21.16 20.68 2.87
C LYS A 121 -22.35 19.89 2.35
N THR A 122 -22.20 18.59 2.20
CA THR A 122 -23.24 17.70 1.67
C THR A 122 -24.19 17.26 2.78
N ILE A 123 -23.68 16.93 3.96
CA ILE A 123 -24.48 16.46 5.11
C ILE A 123 -24.99 17.63 5.96
N GLY A 124 -24.15 18.64 6.18
CA GLY A 124 -24.42 19.77 7.07
C GLY A 124 -25.28 20.83 6.40
N LYS A 125 -26.21 21.40 7.17
CA LYS A 125 -27.08 22.50 6.70
C LYS A 125 -26.41 23.87 6.81
N GLU A 126 -25.28 23.96 7.51
CA GLU A 126 -24.69 25.24 7.91
C GLU A 126 -23.49 25.61 7.04
N LYS A 127 -23.43 26.89 6.65
CA LYS A 127 -22.44 27.40 5.70
C LYS A 127 -21.00 27.46 6.21
N VAL A 128 -20.74 27.28 7.52
CA VAL A 128 -19.41 27.47 8.15
C VAL A 128 -18.75 26.14 8.53
N MET A 129 -19.54 25.09 8.78
CA MET A 129 -19.02 23.77 9.12
C MET A 129 -18.03 23.21 8.08
N PRO A 130 -18.26 23.37 6.76
CA PRO A 130 -17.36 22.83 5.74
C PRO A 130 -15.93 23.40 5.83
N GLU A 131 -15.79 24.71 5.98
CA GLU A 131 -14.49 25.38 6.09
C GLU A 131 -13.75 24.92 7.35
N VAL A 132 -14.45 24.79 8.47
CA VAL A 132 -13.86 24.30 9.72
C VAL A 132 -13.38 22.85 9.56
N ALA A 133 -14.14 21.98 8.90
CA ALA A 133 -13.68 20.61 8.63
C ALA A 133 -12.43 20.56 7.74
N ALA A 134 -12.33 21.43 6.73
CA ALA A 134 -11.12 21.54 5.92
C ALA A 134 -9.91 21.93 6.78
N ILE A 135 -10.07 22.93 7.65
CA ILE A 135 -8.99 23.38 8.55
C ILE A 135 -8.61 22.27 9.53
N LEU A 136 -9.58 21.68 10.22
CA LEU A 136 -9.30 20.67 11.25
C LEU A 136 -8.74 19.37 10.68
N SER A 137 -8.96 19.06 9.39
CA SER A 137 -8.33 17.91 8.73
C SER A 137 -6.79 17.98 8.77
N LEU A 138 -6.20 19.18 8.89
CA LEU A 138 -4.75 19.33 9.06
C LEU A 138 -4.24 18.64 10.33
N PHE A 139 -4.99 18.68 11.44
CA PHE A 139 -4.58 18.01 12.67
C PHE A 139 -4.43 16.50 12.49
N PHE A 140 -5.27 15.90 11.66
CA PHE A 140 -5.14 14.48 11.30
C PHE A 140 -3.99 14.26 10.32
N LEU A 141 -3.86 15.09 9.27
CA LEU A 141 -2.76 14.96 8.30
C LEU A 141 -1.38 15.02 8.95
N PHE A 142 -1.21 15.90 9.94
CA PHE A 142 0.04 16.10 10.65
C PHE A 142 0.17 15.27 11.94
N LEU A 143 -0.67 14.24 12.12
CA LEU A 143 -0.64 13.38 13.30
C LEU A 143 0.57 12.43 13.28
N GLU A 144 1.70 12.89 13.80
CA GLU A 144 2.97 12.15 13.83
C GLU A 144 2.95 10.83 14.64
N GLN A 145 1.95 10.64 15.51
CA GLN A 145 1.80 9.40 16.26
C GLN A 145 1.52 8.19 15.34
N TYR A 146 0.92 8.42 14.17
CA TYR A 146 0.50 7.38 13.23
C TYR A 146 1.49 7.30 12.06
N SER A 147 2.57 6.51 12.20
CA SER A 147 3.62 6.43 11.18
C SER A 147 3.33 5.46 10.03
N ILE A 148 2.49 4.44 10.26
CA ILE A 148 2.12 3.41 9.26
C ILE A 148 0.65 2.97 9.39
N TYR A 149 -0.23 3.84 9.91
CA TYR A 149 -1.62 3.46 10.22
C TYR A 149 -2.55 3.73 9.04
N GLY A 150 -2.24 4.76 8.25
CA GLY A 150 -2.95 5.13 7.02
C GLY A 150 -3.56 6.54 7.08
N GLY A 151 -3.71 7.17 5.92
CA GLY A 151 -4.50 8.40 5.73
C GLY A 151 -3.78 9.72 6.01
N ASN A 152 -2.80 9.74 6.92
CA ASN A 152 -2.05 10.93 7.27
C ASN A 152 -0.71 11.04 6.51
N ILE A 153 0.03 12.14 6.72
CA ILE A 153 1.30 12.40 6.03
C ILE A 153 2.36 11.35 6.38
N PRO A 154 2.66 11.05 7.67
CA PRO A 154 3.63 10.01 7.99
C PRO A 154 3.34 8.66 7.32
N SER A 155 2.09 8.18 7.37
CA SER A 155 1.74 6.91 6.70
C SER A 155 1.89 7.00 5.19
N THR A 156 1.53 8.15 4.58
CA THR A 156 1.71 8.38 3.14
C THR A 156 3.19 8.30 2.76
N LEU A 157 4.09 8.91 3.56
CA LEU A 157 5.54 8.84 3.39
C LEU A 157 6.10 7.45 3.68
N ALA A 158 5.41 6.64 4.48
CA ALA A 158 5.81 5.27 4.74
C ALA A 158 5.49 4.30 3.59
N GLY A 159 4.58 4.65 2.68
CA GLY A 159 4.15 3.78 1.55
C GLY A 159 2.62 3.69 1.39
N GLU A 160 1.86 4.26 2.34
CA GLU A 160 0.39 4.13 2.39
C GLU A 160 -0.34 5.19 1.56
N PHE A 161 0.24 5.61 0.44
CA PHE A 161 -0.34 6.64 -0.41
C PHE A 161 -1.64 6.18 -1.10
N SER A 162 -1.73 4.90 -1.46
CA SER A 162 -2.96 4.30 -2.03
C SER A 162 -4.08 4.23 -1.00
N TYR A 163 -3.76 3.85 0.24
CA TYR A 163 -4.67 3.96 1.37
C TYR A 163 -5.11 5.42 1.55
N SER A 164 -4.16 6.36 1.57
CA SER A 164 -4.42 7.79 1.80
C SER A 164 -5.41 8.37 0.78
N PHE A 165 -5.23 8.03 -0.50
CA PHE A 165 -6.17 8.43 -1.55
C PHE A 165 -7.57 7.85 -1.31
N SER A 166 -7.69 6.54 -1.14
CA SER A 166 -9.00 5.91 -0.91
C SER A 166 -9.68 6.40 0.38
N PHE A 167 -8.89 6.68 1.44
CA PHE A 167 -9.38 7.21 2.70
C PHE A 167 -9.90 8.64 2.56
N SER A 168 -9.23 9.48 1.77
CA SER A 168 -9.68 10.85 1.53
C SER A 168 -11.06 10.88 0.85
N ILE A 169 -11.25 10.11 -0.22
CA ILE A 169 -12.51 10.08 -0.96
C ILE A 169 -13.64 9.35 -0.23
N PHE A 170 -13.34 8.48 0.74
CA PHE A 170 -14.32 7.78 1.57
C PHE A 170 -15.27 8.77 2.28
N TRP A 171 -14.76 9.87 2.82
CA TRP A 171 -15.59 10.86 3.53
C TRP A 171 -16.61 11.54 2.61
N LEU A 172 -16.22 11.81 1.36
CA LEU A 172 -17.14 12.32 0.36
C LEU A 172 -18.16 11.24 -0.06
N PHE A 173 -17.72 9.99 -0.19
CA PHE A 173 -18.58 8.85 -0.51
C PHE A 173 -19.70 8.67 0.52
N ILE A 174 -19.38 8.61 1.82
CA ILE A 174 -20.42 8.39 2.85
C ILE A 174 -21.45 9.53 2.91
N ALA A 175 -21.01 10.76 2.64
CA ALA A 175 -21.85 11.94 2.57
C ALA A 175 -22.81 11.91 1.37
N LEU A 176 -22.28 11.59 0.19
CA LEU A 176 -23.07 11.45 -1.02
C LEU A 176 -23.97 10.20 -0.99
N MET A 177 -23.58 9.14 -0.30
CA MET A 177 -24.44 7.98 -0.03
C MET A 177 -25.67 8.42 0.76
N LYS A 178 -25.48 9.09 1.90
CA LYS A 178 -26.57 9.64 2.71
C LYS A 178 -27.52 10.50 1.90
N LYS A 179 -26.98 11.49 1.17
CA LYS A 179 -27.77 12.38 0.30
C LYS A 179 -28.48 11.62 -0.81
N GLY A 180 -27.82 10.63 -1.41
CA GLY A 180 -28.37 9.81 -2.48
C GLY A 180 -29.57 8.98 -2.03
N MET A 181 -29.57 8.49 -0.78
CA MET A 181 -30.71 7.78 -0.21
C MET A 181 -31.88 8.70 0.17
N GLU A 182 -31.58 9.92 0.62
CA GLU A 182 -32.59 10.94 0.90
C GLU A 182 -33.27 11.41 -0.40
N ASP A 183 -32.48 11.87 -1.38
CA ASP A 183 -32.93 12.56 -2.59
C ASP A 183 -33.12 11.66 -3.83
N LYS A 184 -32.74 10.37 -3.77
CA LYS A 184 -32.62 9.45 -4.92
C LYS A 184 -31.71 9.96 -6.05
N LYS A 185 -30.72 10.81 -5.72
CA LYS A 185 -29.74 11.37 -6.66
C LYS A 185 -28.34 10.77 -6.39
N CYS A 186 -27.31 11.22 -7.11
CA CYS A 186 -25.91 10.85 -6.85
C CYS A 186 -25.51 9.38 -7.10
N LEU A 187 -26.35 8.55 -7.74
CA LEU A 187 -26.03 7.14 -8.01
C LEU A 187 -24.70 7.01 -8.77
N ILE A 188 -24.53 7.78 -9.84
CA ILE A 188 -23.32 7.78 -10.69
C ILE A 188 -22.10 8.22 -9.86
N SER A 189 -22.21 9.31 -9.11
CA SER A 189 -21.11 9.83 -8.28
C SER A 189 -20.67 8.83 -7.21
N ASN A 190 -21.61 8.19 -6.51
CA ASN A 190 -21.30 7.17 -5.50
C ASN A 190 -20.69 5.91 -6.13
N THR A 191 -21.21 5.47 -7.27
CA THR A 191 -20.64 4.35 -8.03
C THR A 191 -19.20 4.65 -8.45
N PHE A 192 -18.95 5.85 -8.98
CA PHE A 192 -17.62 6.27 -9.40
C PHE A 192 -16.65 6.37 -8.21
N LEU A 193 -17.06 6.99 -7.09
CA LEU A 193 -16.21 7.07 -5.90
C LEU A 193 -15.88 5.68 -5.34
N LEU A 194 -16.87 4.79 -5.27
CA LEU A 194 -16.64 3.42 -4.80
C LEU A 194 -15.71 2.65 -5.74
N LEU A 195 -15.83 2.81 -7.05
CA LEU A 195 -14.90 2.25 -8.02
C LEU A 195 -13.47 2.76 -7.77
N LEU A 196 -13.29 4.06 -7.56
CA LEU A 196 -11.96 4.63 -7.26
C LEU A 196 -11.41 4.04 -5.95
N MET A 197 -12.25 3.86 -4.93
CA MET A 197 -11.85 3.25 -3.67
C MET A 197 -11.41 1.80 -3.87
N VAL A 198 -12.21 0.97 -4.57
CA VAL A 198 -11.91 -0.44 -4.84
C VAL A 198 -10.58 -0.61 -5.57
N LEU A 199 -10.33 0.22 -6.59
CA LEU A 199 -9.09 0.15 -7.36
C LEU A 199 -7.88 0.83 -6.67
N SER A 200 -8.08 1.45 -5.49
CA SER A 200 -7.03 2.10 -4.72
C SER A 200 -6.65 1.36 -3.45
N HIS A 201 -7.61 1.01 -2.59
CA HIS A 201 -7.30 0.34 -1.32
C HIS A 201 -8.51 -0.40 -0.72
N PRO A 202 -8.35 -1.65 -0.23
CA PRO A 202 -9.46 -2.43 0.29
C PRO A 202 -10.00 -1.93 1.64
N ILE A 203 -9.17 -1.36 2.53
CA ILE A 203 -9.60 -1.01 3.89
C ILE A 203 -10.74 0.03 3.93
N PRO A 204 -10.69 1.18 3.22
CA PRO A 204 -11.83 2.09 3.17
C PRO A 204 -13.09 1.49 2.54
N VAL A 205 -12.94 0.52 1.62
CA VAL A 205 -14.08 -0.25 1.07
C VAL A 205 -14.69 -1.14 2.16
N MET A 206 -13.87 -1.83 2.95
CA MET A 206 -14.37 -2.63 4.08
C MET A 206 -15.14 -1.78 5.08
N VAL A 207 -14.60 -0.63 5.48
CA VAL A 207 -15.31 0.31 6.36
C VAL A 207 -16.62 0.78 5.71
N SER A 208 -16.65 1.03 4.40
CA SER A 208 -17.87 1.40 3.67
C SER A 208 -18.98 0.33 3.75
N VAL A 209 -18.60 -0.95 3.72
CA VAL A 209 -19.53 -2.07 3.86
C VAL A 209 -20.02 -2.18 5.30
N LEU A 210 -19.12 -2.04 6.28
CA LEU A 210 -19.45 -2.15 7.70
C LEU A 210 -20.40 -1.04 8.19
N ILE A 211 -20.44 0.11 7.51
CA ILE A 211 -21.39 1.18 7.83
C ILE A 211 -22.76 1.01 7.15
N MET A 212 -22.95 0.04 6.26
CA MET A 212 -24.25 -0.20 5.61
C MET A 212 -25.42 -0.39 6.59
N PRO A 213 -25.28 -1.12 7.72
CA PRO A 213 -26.37 -1.29 8.68
C PRO A 213 -26.91 0.04 9.20
N PHE A 214 -26.07 1.05 9.41
CA PHE A 214 -26.52 2.39 9.80
C PHE A 214 -27.53 2.97 8.80
N PHE A 215 -27.23 2.85 7.50
CA PHE A 215 -28.12 3.35 6.47
C PHE A 215 -29.39 2.51 6.33
N VAL A 216 -29.28 1.19 6.42
CA VAL A 216 -30.42 0.28 6.32
C VAL A 216 -31.39 0.47 7.49
N LEU A 217 -30.90 0.61 8.71
CA LEU A 217 -31.72 0.79 9.92
C LEU A 217 -32.50 2.11 9.94
N LEU A 218 -32.04 3.14 9.23
CA LEU A 218 -32.78 4.41 9.12
C LEU A 218 -34.04 4.28 8.24
N TYR A 219 -33.97 3.56 7.10
CA TYR A 219 -35.11 3.31 6.18
C TYR A 219 -34.89 2.06 5.30
N PHE A 220 -35.23 0.86 5.80
CA PHE A 220 -34.85 -0.44 5.23
C PHE A 220 -35.08 -0.59 3.71
N LYS A 221 -36.34 -0.61 3.24
CA LYS A 221 -36.67 -0.93 1.84
C LYS A 221 -36.11 0.08 0.84
N LYS A 222 -36.16 1.39 1.16
CA LYS A 222 -35.70 2.46 0.25
C LYS A 222 -34.17 2.47 0.13
N ASN A 223 -33.48 2.28 1.25
CA ASN A 223 -32.03 2.41 1.31
C ASN A 223 -31.32 1.17 0.77
N PHE A 224 -31.85 -0.03 1.02
CA PHE A 224 -31.24 -1.28 0.56
C PHE A 224 -31.10 -1.35 -0.96
N SER A 225 -32.15 -0.99 -1.72
CA SER A 225 -32.10 -1.01 -3.19
C SER A 225 -31.07 -0.03 -3.76
N TYR A 226 -30.95 1.18 -3.17
CA TYR A 226 -29.97 2.17 -3.61
C TYR A 226 -28.54 1.70 -3.32
N ILE A 227 -28.29 1.21 -2.11
CA ILE A 227 -26.99 0.67 -1.70
C ILE A 227 -26.60 -0.48 -2.63
N LEU A 228 -27.48 -1.45 -2.84
CA LEU A 228 -27.22 -2.59 -3.72
C LEU A 228 -26.84 -2.14 -5.13
N LYS A 229 -27.54 -1.15 -5.71
CA LYS A 229 -27.21 -0.62 -7.04
C LYS A 229 -25.81 -0.01 -7.10
N VAL A 230 -25.42 0.80 -6.10
CA VAL A 230 -24.08 1.41 -6.06
C VAL A 230 -22.99 0.34 -6.04
N TYR A 231 -23.12 -0.66 -5.16
CA TYR A 231 -22.10 -1.70 -4.99
C TYR A 231 -22.04 -2.66 -6.18
N VAL A 232 -23.19 -3.07 -6.72
CA VAL A 232 -23.24 -3.94 -7.91
C VAL A 232 -22.65 -3.22 -9.12
N LEU A 233 -23.01 -1.96 -9.36
CA LEU A 233 -22.44 -1.19 -10.48
C LEU A 233 -20.93 -0.99 -10.32
N ALA A 234 -20.47 -0.63 -9.11
CA ALA A 234 -19.04 -0.48 -8.87
C ALA A 234 -18.30 -1.80 -9.11
N PHE A 235 -18.82 -2.92 -8.61
CA PHE A 235 -18.27 -4.25 -8.85
C PHE A 235 -18.23 -4.63 -10.33
N ILE A 236 -19.27 -4.34 -11.11
CA ILE A 236 -19.28 -4.58 -12.56
C ILE A 236 -18.12 -3.84 -13.23
N PHE A 237 -17.93 -2.56 -12.91
CA PHE A 237 -16.87 -1.75 -13.50
C PHE A 237 -15.46 -2.12 -13.01
N THR A 238 -15.31 -2.68 -11.81
CA THR A 238 -14.02 -3.16 -11.28
C THR A 238 -13.79 -4.65 -11.47
N SER A 239 -14.75 -5.38 -12.08
CA SER A 239 -14.75 -6.84 -12.19
C SER A 239 -13.51 -7.40 -12.88
N TRP A 240 -12.95 -6.67 -13.84
CA TRP A 240 -11.71 -7.02 -14.53
C TRP A 240 -10.52 -7.19 -13.57
N TRP A 241 -10.52 -6.53 -12.41
CA TRP A 241 -9.50 -6.65 -11.36
C TRP A 241 -10.02 -7.45 -10.17
N SER A 242 -11.25 -7.16 -9.70
CA SER A 242 -11.84 -7.79 -8.52
C SER A 242 -12.11 -9.29 -8.70
N LEU A 243 -12.49 -9.75 -9.91
CA LEU A 243 -12.69 -11.18 -10.16
C LEU A 243 -11.38 -11.96 -10.11
N PRO A 244 -10.30 -11.57 -10.84
CA PRO A 244 -9.00 -12.22 -10.66
C PRO A 244 -8.50 -12.23 -9.21
N PHE A 245 -8.67 -11.13 -8.47
CA PHE A 245 -8.31 -11.06 -7.05
C PHE A 245 -8.98 -12.18 -6.24
N VAL A 246 -10.30 -12.34 -6.37
CA VAL A 246 -11.07 -13.35 -5.62
C VAL A 246 -10.76 -14.76 -6.11
N LEU A 247 -10.72 -14.98 -7.42
CA LEU A 247 -10.50 -16.31 -8.01
C LEU A 247 -9.13 -16.89 -7.67
N TYR A 248 -8.12 -16.04 -7.49
CA TYR A 248 -6.75 -16.47 -7.19
C TYR A 248 -6.35 -16.23 -5.73
N PHE A 249 -7.28 -15.89 -4.84
CA PHE A 249 -6.97 -15.52 -3.45
C PHE A 249 -6.16 -16.58 -2.68
N ASP A 250 -6.33 -17.86 -3.00
CA ASP A 250 -5.55 -18.96 -2.39
C ASP A 250 -4.05 -18.96 -2.76
N TYR A 251 -3.64 -18.07 -3.66
CA TYR A 251 -2.25 -17.87 -4.08
C TYR A 251 -1.63 -16.58 -3.51
N THR A 252 -2.22 -16.02 -2.45
CA THR A 252 -1.56 -14.99 -1.62
C THR A 252 -0.62 -15.63 -0.59
N SER A 253 0.23 -14.83 0.05
CA SER A 253 0.99 -15.30 1.21
C SER A 253 0.08 -15.64 2.41
N ALA A 254 0.59 -16.41 3.37
CA ALA A 254 -0.12 -16.84 4.58
C ALA A 254 0.02 -15.85 5.76
N MET A 255 0.38 -14.58 5.51
CA MET A 255 0.76 -13.63 6.55
C MET A 255 -0.36 -13.37 7.57
N ILE A 256 -0.01 -13.37 8.86
CA ILE A 256 -0.93 -13.11 9.98
C ILE A 256 -0.47 -11.90 10.80
N TRP A 257 -1.39 -10.98 11.04
CA TRP A 257 -1.22 -9.86 11.94
C TRP A 257 -1.83 -10.16 13.31
N ARG A 258 -1.08 -9.86 14.37
CA ARG A 258 -1.60 -9.82 15.74
C ARG A 258 -2.09 -8.43 16.11
N ARG A 259 -3.06 -8.41 17.01
CA ARG A 259 -3.64 -7.18 17.55
C ARG A 259 -2.58 -6.35 18.25
N PHE A 260 -2.52 -5.07 17.89
CA PHE A 260 -1.66 -4.09 18.52
C PHE A 260 -2.49 -2.95 19.10
N ILE A 261 -2.39 -2.71 20.41
CA ILE A 261 -3.12 -1.63 21.08
C ILE A 261 -2.14 -0.78 21.89
N ARG A 262 -2.20 0.54 21.69
CA ARG A 262 -1.47 1.51 22.49
C ARG A 262 -2.38 2.67 22.87
N VAL A 263 -2.44 3.02 24.15
CA VAL A 263 -3.31 4.09 24.66
C VAL A 263 -2.90 5.46 24.11
N SER A 264 -1.60 5.71 23.96
CA SER A 264 -1.10 6.96 23.37
C SER A 264 -1.52 7.15 21.91
N ASP A 265 -1.88 6.09 21.20
CA ASP A 265 -2.39 6.18 19.83
C ASP A 265 -3.89 6.57 19.81
N LEU A 266 -4.63 6.24 20.87
CA LEU A 266 -6.03 6.64 21.02
C LEU A 266 -6.16 8.11 21.40
N PHE A 267 -5.29 8.60 22.28
CA PHE A 267 -5.31 9.98 22.78
C PHE A 267 -3.96 10.68 22.62
N PRO A 268 -3.50 10.90 21.37
CA PRO A 268 -2.26 11.62 21.14
C PRO A 268 -2.39 13.07 21.61
N SER A 269 -1.40 13.57 22.36
CA SER A 269 -1.44 14.91 22.96
C SER A 269 -1.65 16.03 21.94
N THR A 270 -1.08 15.88 20.74
CA THR A 270 -1.20 16.83 19.63
C THR A 270 -2.61 16.85 19.02
N PHE A 271 -3.39 15.79 19.21
CA PHE A 271 -4.74 15.63 18.67
C PHE A 271 -5.84 15.77 19.74
N LEU A 272 -5.47 15.71 21.02
CA LEU A 272 -6.37 15.77 22.16
C LEU A 272 -7.31 17.00 22.14
N PRO A 273 -6.87 18.22 21.76
CA PRO A 273 -7.78 19.36 21.65
C PRO A 273 -8.96 19.11 20.69
N ILE A 274 -8.72 18.41 19.58
CA ILE A 274 -9.76 18.06 18.61
C ILE A 274 -10.71 17.04 19.20
N GLN A 275 -10.20 16.05 19.94
CA GLN A 275 -11.03 15.02 20.58
C GLN A 275 -11.94 15.59 21.68
N ILE A 276 -11.45 16.56 22.46
CA ILE A 276 -12.26 17.26 23.48
C ILE A 276 -13.43 18.00 22.80
N VAL A 277 -13.15 18.73 21.72
CA VAL A 277 -14.19 19.44 20.95
C VAL A 277 -15.14 18.46 20.26
N ALA A 278 -14.65 17.31 19.79
CA ALA A 278 -15.47 16.25 19.22
C ALA A 278 -16.42 15.62 20.24
N LEU A 279 -15.96 15.45 21.50
CA LEU A 279 -16.81 14.97 22.59
C LEU A 279 -17.94 15.97 22.86
N ALA A 280 -17.63 17.27 22.94
CA ALA A 280 -18.64 18.32 23.05
C ALA A 280 -19.64 18.31 21.88
N GLY A 281 -19.15 18.08 20.66
CA GLY A 281 -19.98 17.91 19.47
C GLY A 281 -20.89 16.69 19.50
N THR A 282 -20.38 15.58 20.03
CA THR A 282 -21.15 14.35 20.21
C THR A 282 -22.28 14.56 21.20
N VAL A 283 -21.99 15.11 22.38
CA VAL A 283 -22.99 15.44 23.41
C VAL A 283 -24.03 16.41 22.84
N TYR A 284 -23.58 17.50 22.20
CA TYR A 284 -24.48 18.50 21.62
C TYR A 284 -25.41 17.90 20.55
N GLY A 285 -24.87 17.12 19.61
CA GLY A 285 -25.68 16.53 18.55
C GLY A 285 -26.61 15.42 19.04
N LEU A 286 -26.24 14.67 20.09
CA LEU A 286 -27.13 13.71 20.76
C LEU A 286 -28.31 14.42 21.42
N VAL A 287 -28.05 15.51 22.16
CA VAL A 287 -29.08 16.35 22.79
C VAL A 287 -30.01 16.95 21.72
N LYS A 288 -29.46 17.40 20.60
CA LYS A 288 -30.24 17.93 19.46
C LYS A 288 -30.88 16.85 18.57
N ARG A 289 -30.59 15.57 18.82
CA ARG A 289 -31.04 14.42 18.00
C ARG A 289 -30.71 14.60 16.51
N ASP A 290 -29.55 15.19 16.21
CA ASP A 290 -29.14 15.43 14.83
C ASP A 290 -28.63 14.13 14.18
N LYS A 291 -29.43 13.56 13.28
CA LYS A 291 -29.10 12.32 12.56
C LYS A 291 -27.82 12.42 11.74
N ASN A 292 -27.38 13.64 11.38
CA ASN A 292 -26.16 13.85 10.63
C ASN A 292 -24.90 13.45 11.41
N ILE A 293 -24.87 13.73 12.71
CA ILE A 293 -23.71 13.36 13.54
C ILE A 293 -23.66 11.87 13.86
N MET A 294 -24.80 11.19 13.81
CA MET A 294 -24.90 9.76 14.09
C MET A 294 -24.09 8.93 13.07
N LEU A 295 -23.96 9.40 11.83
CA LEU A 295 -23.14 8.72 10.82
C LEU A 295 -21.66 8.70 11.24
N PHE A 296 -21.11 9.84 11.61
CA PHE A 296 -19.71 9.94 12.05
C PHE A 296 -19.47 9.20 13.35
N LEU A 297 -20.42 9.28 14.29
CA LEU A 297 -20.35 8.51 15.52
C LEU A 297 -20.34 7.00 15.25
N PHE A 298 -21.17 6.52 14.30
CA PHE A 298 -21.21 5.12 13.93
C PHE A 298 -19.90 4.65 13.28
N VAL A 299 -19.32 5.44 12.38
CA VAL A 299 -17.98 5.19 11.81
C VAL A 299 -16.95 5.11 12.95
N ALA A 300 -16.95 6.07 13.87
CA ALA A 300 -16.02 6.10 15.00
C ALA A 300 -16.13 4.83 15.87
N ILE A 301 -17.36 4.44 16.23
CA ILE A 301 -17.62 3.27 17.10
C ILE A 301 -17.19 1.98 16.42
N ILE A 302 -17.58 1.77 15.15
CA ILE A 302 -17.21 0.54 14.43
C ILE A 302 -15.70 0.45 14.26
N SER A 303 -15.05 1.53 13.83
CA SER A 303 -13.61 1.53 13.62
C SER A 303 -12.83 1.34 14.93
N PHE A 304 -13.31 1.93 16.03
CA PHE A 304 -12.74 1.71 17.36
C PHE A 304 -12.96 0.28 17.85
N PHE A 305 -14.14 -0.31 17.63
CA PHE A 305 -14.43 -1.69 17.96
C PHE A 305 -13.49 -2.65 17.23
N ILE A 306 -13.30 -2.48 15.92
CA ILE A 306 -12.37 -3.32 15.15
C ILE A 306 -10.94 -3.17 15.67
N TYR A 307 -10.51 -1.95 15.96
CA TYR A 307 -9.19 -1.71 16.56
C TYR A 307 -8.99 -2.47 17.87
N LEU A 308 -10.02 -2.53 18.74
CA LEU A 308 -9.93 -3.23 20.03
C LEU A 308 -10.01 -4.76 19.93
N PHE A 309 -10.72 -5.30 18.94
CA PHE A 309 -11.10 -6.72 18.94
C PHE A 309 -10.56 -7.53 17.76
N LEU A 310 -10.09 -6.92 16.68
CA LEU A 310 -9.50 -7.66 15.56
C LEU A 310 -8.12 -8.19 15.94
N ASP A 311 -7.97 -9.51 15.97
CA ASP A 311 -6.74 -10.23 16.28
C ASP A 311 -6.59 -11.44 15.34
N ASN A 312 -5.36 -11.95 15.19
CA ASN A 312 -5.00 -13.10 14.35
C ASN A 312 -5.66 -13.05 12.96
N SER A 313 -5.46 -11.93 12.26
CA SER A 313 -6.16 -11.67 11.00
C SER A 313 -5.20 -11.30 9.88
N LYS A 314 -5.63 -11.43 8.62
CA LYS A 314 -4.86 -10.95 7.45
C LYS A 314 -4.75 -9.42 7.39
N ILE A 315 -5.46 -8.70 8.26
CA ILE A 315 -5.52 -7.25 8.32
C ILE A 315 -5.04 -6.78 9.69
N TRP A 316 -4.21 -5.74 9.69
CA TRP A 316 -3.78 -5.16 10.94
C TRP A 316 -4.86 -4.23 11.53
N ASN A 317 -5.24 -4.48 12.79
CA ASN A 317 -6.31 -3.76 13.51
C ASN A 317 -6.10 -2.25 13.57
N THR A 318 -4.84 -1.83 13.63
CA THR A 318 -4.43 -0.42 13.69
C THR A 318 -4.85 0.38 12.45
N ARG A 319 -5.07 -0.27 11.31
CA ARG A 319 -5.54 0.36 10.06
C ARG A 319 -6.94 0.97 10.17
N PHE A 320 -7.70 0.65 11.20
CA PHE A 320 -9.04 1.21 11.40
C PHE A 320 -9.01 2.49 12.25
N LEU A 321 -7.94 2.72 13.02
CA LEU A 321 -7.82 3.87 13.91
C LEU A 321 -7.87 5.25 13.19
N PRO A 322 -7.34 5.41 11.96
CA PRO A 322 -7.51 6.66 11.20
C PRO A 322 -8.97 7.10 11.00
N PHE A 323 -9.91 6.15 10.84
CA PHE A 323 -11.33 6.48 10.69
C PHE A 323 -11.95 6.99 11.98
N PHE A 324 -11.51 6.48 13.13
CA PHE A 324 -11.89 7.01 14.44
C PHE A 324 -11.38 8.44 14.60
N ALA A 325 -10.09 8.68 14.37
CA ALA A 325 -9.49 10.01 14.49
C ALA A 325 -10.17 11.03 13.57
N MET A 326 -10.41 10.69 12.32
CA MET A 326 -11.06 11.59 11.37
C MET A 326 -12.57 11.77 11.63
N SER A 327 -13.24 10.79 12.24
CA SER A 327 -14.61 11.00 12.75
C SER A 327 -14.63 12.04 13.87
N CYS A 328 -13.62 12.06 14.75
CA CYS A 328 -13.46 13.14 15.73
C CYS A 328 -13.28 14.50 15.05
N VAL A 329 -12.51 14.58 13.96
CA VAL A 329 -12.40 15.83 13.16
C VAL A 329 -13.78 16.30 12.69
N MET A 330 -14.60 15.41 12.12
CA MET A 330 -15.94 15.75 11.62
C MET A 330 -16.87 16.22 12.74
N LEU A 331 -16.85 15.54 13.89
CA LEU A 331 -17.66 15.89 15.06
C LEU A 331 -17.22 17.22 15.69
N ALA A 332 -15.92 17.49 15.75
CA ALA A 332 -15.38 18.76 16.23
C ALA A 332 -15.76 19.91 15.30
N ALA A 333 -15.63 19.72 13.99
CA ALA A 333 -16.02 20.71 12.98
C ALA A 333 -17.52 21.01 13.01
N TYR A 334 -18.36 20.00 13.24
CA TYR A 334 -19.79 20.18 13.45
C TYR A 334 -20.06 21.09 14.66
N PHE A 335 -19.45 20.82 15.80
CA PHE A 335 -19.65 21.61 17.02
C PHE A 335 -19.21 23.06 16.84
N LEU A 336 -17.98 23.28 16.36
CA LEU A 336 -17.45 24.63 16.13
C LEU A 336 -18.27 25.39 15.10
N GLY A 337 -18.75 24.72 14.04
CA GLY A 337 -19.64 25.34 13.07
C GLY A 337 -20.97 25.80 13.69
N CYS A 338 -21.55 25.00 14.60
CA CYS A 338 -22.73 25.40 15.38
C CYS A 338 -22.45 26.61 16.29
N VAL A 339 -21.33 26.59 17.02
CA VAL A 339 -20.91 27.69 17.91
C VAL A 339 -20.69 28.97 17.12
N LEU A 340 -19.95 28.91 16.01
CA LEU A 340 -19.67 30.05 15.14
C LEU A 340 -20.95 30.62 14.51
N LYS A 341 -21.91 29.76 14.16
CA LYS A 341 -23.22 30.22 13.73
C LYS A 341 -23.91 31.03 14.82
N ILE A 342 -23.96 30.52 16.05
CA ILE A 342 -24.60 31.24 17.16
C ILE A 342 -23.89 32.57 17.41
N THR A 343 -22.56 32.61 17.48
CA THR A 343 -21.84 33.84 17.79
C THR A 343 -21.89 34.88 16.66
N LEU A 344 -21.85 34.46 15.40
CA LEU A 344 -21.83 35.38 14.26
C LEU A 344 -23.24 35.79 13.79
N LEU A 345 -24.25 34.91 13.88
CA LEU A 345 -25.60 35.16 13.34
C LEU A 345 -26.65 35.58 14.39
N SER A 346 -26.36 35.49 15.70
CA SER A 346 -27.35 35.80 16.76
C SER A 346 -27.41 37.27 17.20
N GLN A 347 -26.78 38.20 16.49
CA GLN A 347 -26.99 39.63 16.77
C GLN A 347 -28.43 40.04 16.37
N LYS A 348 -29.36 40.02 17.34
CA LYS A 348 -30.73 40.52 17.17
C LYS A 348 -30.72 41.93 16.55
N PRO A 349 -31.63 42.25 15.62
CA PRO A 349 -31.74 43.60 15.08
C PRO A 349 -32.19 44.55 16.18
N SER A 350 -31.45 45.63 16.42
CA SER A 350 -32.02 46.84 17.03
C SER A 350 -33.05 47.41 16.05
N ALA A 351 -34.20 47.85 16.57
CA ALA A 351 -35.39 48.24 15.83
C ALA A 351 -35.22 49.44 14.86
N LEU A 352 -34.00 49.99 14.71
CA LEU A 352 -33.68 51.16 13.91
C LEU A 352 -32.90 50.88 12.60
N SER A 353 -32.61 49.62 12.23
CA SER A 353 -31.71 49.31 11.09
C SER A 353 -32.39 48.66 9.87
N LEU A 354 -33.55 49.15 9.44
CA LEU A 354 -34.25 48.64 8.24
C LEU A 354 -33.73 49.19 6.90
N SER A 355 -32.76 50.11 6.88
CA SER A 355 -32.32 50.80 5.65
C SER A 355 -31.03 50.25 4.98
N HIS A 356 -30.21 49.42 5.63
CA HIS A 356 -28.87 49.04 5.12
C HIS A 356 -28.62 47.51 5.05
N SER A 357 -29.46 46.77 4.33
CA SER A 357 -29.36 45.30 4.21
C SER A 357 -28.03 44.82 3.56
N ASN A 358 -27.52 45.55 2.56
CA ASN A 358 -26.28 45.19 1.85
C ASN A 358 -25.01 45.38 2.71
N PHE A 359 -24.93 46.44 3.52
CA PHE A 359 -23.78 46.71 4.39
C PHE A 359 -23.66 45.69 5.53
N LYS A 360 -24.80 45.25 6.09
CA LYS A 360 -24.85 44.25 7.16
C LYS A 360 -24.44 42.84 6.70
N ILE A 361 -24.78 42.47 5.46
CA ILE A 361 -24.34 41.21 4.86
C ILE A 361 -22.83 41.23 4.57
N GLN A 362 -22.30 42.37 4.10
CA GLN A 362 -20.86 42.54 3.89
C GLN A 362 -20.08 42.47 5.21
N SER A 363 -20.52 43.15 6.26
CA SER A 363 -19.82 43.14 7.56
C SER A 363 -19.80 41.76 8.22
N LEU A 364 -20.88 40.98 8.09
CA LEU A 364 -20.93 39.60 8.58
C LEU A 364 -19.95 38.68 7.82
N ARG A 365 -19.86 38.83 6.49
CA ARG A 365 -18.92 38.05 5.67
C ARG A 365 -17.47 38.37 5.98
N VAL A 366 -17.15 39.63 6.24
CA VAL A 366 -15.81 40.05 6.68
C VAL A 366 -15.49 39.45 8.04
N LYS A 367 -16.41 39.50 9.02
CA LYS A 367 -16.22 38.84 10.33
C LYS A 367 -15.96 37.34 10.19
N LEU A 368 -16.77 36.64 9.38
CA LEU A 368 -16.58 35.21 9.13
C LEU A 368 -15.23 34.91 8.48
N LEU A 369 -14.83 35.70 7.47
CA LEU A 369 -13.53 35.60 6.83
C LEU A 369 -12.38 35.75 7.85
N VAL A 370 -12.44 36.78 8.70
CA VAL A 370 -11.43 37.04 9.74
C VAL A 370 -11.37 35.88 10.72
N VAL A 371 -12.51 35.41 11.24
CA VAL A 371 -12.55 34.31 12.21
C VAL A 371 -12.01 33.01 11.61
N LEU A 372 -12.43 32.65 10.39
CA LEU A 372 -11.92 31.45 9.71
C LEU A 372 -10.42 31.56 9.41
N THR A 373 -9.95 32.76 9.05
CA THR A 373 -8.52 33.01 8.84
C THR A 373 -7.74 32.82 10.14
N LEU A 374 -8.23 33.37 11.27
CA LEU A 374 -7.61 33.19 12.59
C LEU A 374 -7.62 31.73 13.05
N ILE A 375 -8.70 30.99 12.80
CA ILE A 375 -8.76 29.56 13.11
C ILE A 375 -7.75 28.79 12.25
N ALA A 376 -7.65 29.09 10.96
CA ALA A 376 -6.71 28.45 10.05
C ALA A 376 -5.25 28.73 10.46
N THR A 377 -4.89 29.99 10.66
CA THR A 377 -3.52 30.38 11.04
C THR A 377 -3.16 29.92 12.45
N GLY A 378 -4.09 30.00 13.40
CA GLY A 378 -3.91 29.48 14.76
C GLY A 378 -3.73 27.96 14.78
N SER A 379 -4.49 27.22 13.96
CA SER A 379 -4.32 25.77 13.78
C SER A 379 -2.95 25.43 13.21
N ILE A 380 -2.51 26.14 12.17
CA ILE A 380 -1.18 25.95 11.57
C ILE A 380 -0.07 26.26 12.57
N PHE A 381 -0.19 27.36 13.33
CA PHE A 381 0.77 27.72 14.37
C PHE A 381 0.89 26.63 15.44
N PHE A 382 -0.27 26.13 15.92
CA PHE A 382 -0.30 25.03 16.87
C PHE A 382 0.35 23.77 16.29
N ILE A 383 -0.04 23.34 15.08
CA ILE A 383 0.54 22.16 14.42
C ILE A 383 2.06 22.31 14.32
N ASN A 384 2.55 23.43 13.79
CA ASN A 384 3.99 23.69 13.66
C ASN A 384 4.74 23.62 14.99
N SER A 385 4.13 24.09 16.09
CA SER A 385 4.73 24.00 17.42
C SER A 385 4.90 22.56 17.92
N GLN A 386 4.18 21.60 17.33
CA GLN A 386 4.16 20.20 17.73
C GLN A 386 4.91 19.27 16.76
N LEU A 387 5.29 19.74 15.56
CA LEU A 387 5.98 18.91 14.56
C LEU A 387 7.38 18.52 15.03
N LYS A 388 7.74 17.25 14.86
CA LYS A 388 9.07 16.72 15.19
C LYS A 388 9.85 16.30 13.96
N TYR A 389 9.23 15.53 13.05
CA TYR A 389 9.94 14.85 11.98
C TYR A 389 9.29 14.95 10.59
N ILE A 390 8.02 15.36 10.45
CA ILE A 390 7.38 15.44 9.12
C ILE A 390 8.19 16.28 8.12
N PRO A 391 8.65 17.51 8.42
CA PRO A 391 9.37 18.31 7.44
C PRO A 391 10.69 17.69 6.96
N SER A 392 11.44 17.06 7.88
CA SER A 392 12.69 16.37 7.54
C SER A 392 12.42 15.09 6.75
N TRP A 393 11.37 14.35 7.11
CA TRP A 393 11.02 13.11 6.42
C TRP A 393 10.42 13.35 5.04
N VAL A 394 9.65 14.42 4.85
CA VAL A 394 9.23 14.89 3.52
C VAL A 394 10.44 15.16 2.64
N LYS A 395 11.42 15.93 3.13
CA LYS A 395 12.69 16.16 2.41
C LYS A 395 13.36 14.84 2.08
N TRP A 396 13.50 13.97 3.08
CA TRP A 396 14.12 12.66 2.92
C TRP A 396 13.45 11.84 1.81
N ASN A 397 12.12 11.74 1.79
CA ASN A 397 11.40 10.96 0.80
C ASN A 397 11.55 11.54 -0.62
N TYR A 398 11.31 12.85 -0.77
CA TYR A 398 11.15 13.47 -2.09
C TYR A 398 12.43 14.06 -2.70
N GLU A 399 13.54 14.18 -1.94
CA GLU A 399 14.85 14.47 -2.55
C GLU A 399 15.38 13.30 -3.37
N GLY A 400 14.90 12.07 -3.07
CA GLY A 400 15.21 10.84 -3.78
C GLY A 400 16.49 10.16 -3.35
N PHE A 401 16.74 8.95 -3.89
CA PHE A 401 17.92 8.17 -3.57
C PHE A 401 19.20 8.88 -4.04
N GLU A 402 19.12 9.56 -5.17
CA GLU A 402 20.23 10.19 -5.89
C GLU A 402 20.82 11.40 -5.14
N LYS A 403 20.10 11.92 -4.13
CA LYS A 403 20.56 13.02 -3.27
C LYS A 403 21.09 12.55 -1.92
N LYS A 404 21.06 11.25 -1.63
CA LYS A 404 21.60 10.70 -0.38
C LYS A 404 23.12 10.74 -0.41
N GLN A 405 23.72 11.11 0.72
CA GLN A 405 25.18 11.18 0.85
C GLN A 405 25.85 9.84 0.51
N ALA A 406 25.21 8.73 0.88
CA ALA A 406 25.73 7.39 0.64
C ALA A 406 25.26 6.76 -0.70
N TRP A 407 24.60 7.53 -1.58
CA TRP A 407 24.06 7.01 -2.85
C TRP A 407 25.11 6.35 -3.73
N ASN A 408 26.28 6.97 -3.87
CA ASN A 408 27.33 6.47 -4.75
C ASN A 408 27.76 5.04 -4.40
N GLU A 409 27.87 4.73 -3.10
CA GLU A 409 28.25 3.39 -2.62
C GLU A 409 27.25 2.31 -3.05
N VAL A 410 25.94 2.55 -2.91
CA VAL A 410 24.93 1.56 -3.33
C VAL A 410 24.72 1.55 -4.84
N ASN A 411 24.92 2.69 -5.52
CA ASN A 411 24.85 2.77 -6.98
C ASN A 411 25.99 1.98 -7.65
N GLU A 412 27.22 2.06 -7.10
CA GLU A 412 28.34 1.22 -7.55
C GLU A 412 28.03 -0.28 -7.37
N LEU A 413 27.30 -0.66 -6.31
CA LEU A 413 26.86 -2.05 -6.12
C LEU A 413 25.89 -2.45 -7.22
N PHE A 414 24.92 -1.60 -7.58
CA PHE A 414 23.99 -1.88 -8.66
C PHE A 414 24.69 -2.00 -10.02
N GLU A 415 25.64 -1.13 -10.33
CA GLU A 415 26.44 -1.22 -11.56
C GLU A 415 27.33 -2.48 -11.58
N PHE A 416 27.92 -2.85 -10.44
CA PHE A 416 28.65 -4.12 -10.32
C PHE A 416 27.73 -5.31 -10.62
N LEU A 417 26.55 -5.38 -9.98
CA LEU A 417 25.58 -6.45 -10.21
C LEU A 417 25.13 -6.52 -11.67
N LYS A 418 24.92 -5.37 -12.32
CA LYS A 418 24.53 -5.27 -13.73
C LYS A 418 25.57 -5.89 -14.67
N SER A 419 26.87 -5.77 -14.34
CA SER A 419 27.96 -6.36 -15.12
C SER A 419 28.03 -7.89 -15.06
N LEU A 420 27.45 -8.51 -14.02
CA LEU A 420 27.49 -9.96 -13.84
C LEU A 420 26.56 -10.69 -14.83
N PRO A 421 26.75 -12.00 -15.06
CA PRO A 421 25.76 -12.84 -15.75
C PRO A 421 24.40 -12.88 -15.05
N TYR A 422 23.38 -13.47 -15.69
CA TYR A 422 22.08 -13.65 -15.02
C TYR A 422 22.23 -14.48 -13.74
N GLY A 423 21.56 -14.03 -12.69
CA GLY A 423 21.47 -14.72 -11.40
C GLY A 423 20.60 -13.95 -10.42
N ARG A 424 19.84 -14.68 -9.61
CA ARG A 424 19.10 -14.10 -8.48
C ARG A 424 20.06 -13.69 -7.38
N VAL A 425 19.75 -12.57 -6.74
CA VAL A 425 20.54 -11.97 -5.68
C VAL A 425 19.79 -12.13 -4.36
N MET A 426 20.46 -12.70 -3.37
CA MET A 426 20.10 -12.60 -1.96
C MET A 426 21.05 -11.64 -1.28
N TRP A 427 20.59 -10.96 -0.24
CA TRP A 427 21.38 -9.98 0.46
C TRP A 427 21.10 -10.04 1.96
N GLN A 428 22.13 -9.78 2.76
CA GLN A 428 22.02 -9.67 4.20
C GLN A 428 21.21 -8.42 4.55
N TYR A 429 20.14 -8.57 5.32
CA TYR A 429 19.43 -7.41 5.87
C TYR A 429 20.20 -6.75 7.03
N THR A 430 20.23 -5.42 7.01
CA THR A 430 20.65 -4.56 8.13
C THR A 430 19.90 -3.24 8.09
N SER A 431 19.58 -2.68 9.26
CA SER A 431 18.95 -1.37 9.37
C SER A 431 19.85 -0.22 8.90
N ASP A 432 21.17 -0.44 8.82
CA ASP A 432 22.15 0.57 8.36
C ASP A 432 21.86 1.03 6.92
N TYR A 433 21.22 0.19 6.11
CA TYR A 433 20.76 0.54 4.77
C TYR A 433 19.84 1.75 4.73
N GLY A 434 19.23 2.11 5.87
CA GLY A 434 18.51 3.36 6.04
C GLY A 434 19.30 4.58 5.54
N ARG A 435 20.63 4.60 5.65
CA ARG A 435 21.50 5.69 5.14
C ARG A 435 21.40 5.91 3.63
N PHE A 436 21.04 4.87 2.88
CA PHE A 436 20.86 4.91 1.43
C PHE A 436 19.48 5.46 1.02
N GLY A 437 18.61 5.79 1.97
CA GLY A 437 17.27 6.33 1.73
C GLY A 437 16.15 5.46 2.30
N THR A 438 16.35 4.16 2.41
CA THR A 438 15.44 3.21 3.05
C THR A 438 16.20 1.93 3.41
N PRO A 439 15.88 1.26 4.53
CA PRO A 439 16.44 -0.07 4.81
C PRO A 439 16.11 -1.11 3.73
N ARG A 440 15.13 -0.82 2.85
CA ARG A 440 14.64 -1.70 1.77
C ARG A 440 15.30 -1.45 0.42
N ILE A 441 16.37 -0.65 0.34
CA ILE A 441 16.99 -0.22 -0.93
C ILE A 441 17.37 -1.38 -1.87
N LEU A 442 17.76 -2.53 -1.33
CA LEU A 442 18.17 -3.69 -2.12
C LEU A 442 16.98 -4.49 -2.70
N GLU A 443 15.73 -4.15 -2.36
CA GLU A 443 14.56 -4.59 -3.12
C GLU A 443 14.53 -3.99 -4.53
N LEU A 444 15.24 -2.88 -4.76
CA LEU A 444 15.34 -2.18 -6.04
C LEU A 444 16.50 -2.67 -6.92
N ILE A 445 17.19 -3.75 -6.55
CA ILE A 445 18.16 -4.43 -7.42
C ILE A 445 17.60 -4.65 -8.84
N PRO A 446 16.34 -5.11 -9.05
CA PRO A 446 15.79 -5.28 -10.39
C PRO A 446 15.60 -3.96 -11.14
N PHE A 447 15.30 -2.88 -10.43
CA PHE A 447 15.11 -1.55 -11.01
C PHE A 447 16.44 -0.93 -11.46
N PHE A 448 17.48 -1.00 -10.63
CA PHE A 448 18.77 -0.35 -10.92
C PHE A 448 19.77 -1.24 -11.70
N SER A 449 19.79 -2.55 -11.45
CA SER A 449 20.77 -3.47 -12.05
C SER A 449 20.17 -4.43 -13.10
N GLY A 450 18.84 -4.54 -13.17
CA GLY A 450 18.16 -5.54 -14.00
C GLY A 450 18.29 -6.98 -13.50
N LYS A 451 18.85 -7.21 -12.29
CA LYS A 451 18.93 -8.53 -11.67
C LYS A 451 17.71 -8.81 -10.79
N PRO A 452 17.19 -10.04 -10.77
CA PRO A 452 16.17 -10.42 -9.80
C PRO A 452 16.76 -10.52 -8.38
N THR A 453 15.95 -10.22 -7.39
CA THR A 453 16.27 -10.33 -5.96
C THR A 453 15.22 -11.18 -5.25
N MET A 454 15.51 -11.58 -4.02
CA MET A 454 14.61 -12.42 -3.23
C MET A 454 13.62 -11.65 -2.38
N GLU A 455 13.84 -10.34 -2.21
CA GLU A 455 13.03 -9.48 -1.35
C GLU A 455 12.30 -8.42 -2.18
N GLY A 456 11.11 -8.05 -1.74
CA GLY A 456 10.28 -7.07 -2.42
C GLY A 456 9.24 -6.45 -1.49
N LEU A 457 8.46 -5.54 -2.05
CA LEU A 457 7.41 -4.87 -1.30
C LEU A 457 6.12 -5.68 -1.20
N LEU A 458 5.71 -6.30 -2.31
CA LEU A 458 4.41 -6.94 -2.45
C LEU A 458 4.41 -8.36 -1.84
N ILE A 459 4.69 -8.44 -0.55
CA ILE A 459 4.85 -9.68 0.23
C ILE A 459 3.61 -10.57 0.08
N GLU A 460 2.42 -10.00 0.24
CA GLU A 460 1.14 -10.72 0.17
C GLU A 460 0.83 -11.25 -1.23
N SER A 461 1.52 -10.73 -2.25
CA SER A 461 1.34 -11.16 -3.64
C SER A 461 2.19 -12.37 -4.02
N SER A 462 3.04 -12.89 -3.13
CA SER A 462 3.90 -14.03 -3.44
C SER A 462 3.75 -15.17 -2.44
N VAL A 463 3.48 -16.37 -2.97
CA VAL A 463 3.51 -17.62 -2.21
C VAL A 463 4.90 -18.00 -1.70
N SER A 464 5.96 -17.40 -2.27
CA SER A 464 7.35 -17.66 -1.90
C SER A 464 7.89 -16.65 -0.89
N ALA A 465 7.09 -15.67 -0.44
CA ALA A 465 7.53 -14.64 0.48
C ALA A 465 8.06 -15.21 1.82
N ALA A 466 7.40 -16.24 2.35
CA ALA A 466 7.85 -16.91 3.58
C ALA A 466 9.25 -17.55 3.41
N LEU A 467 9.56 -18.08 2.22
CA LEU A 467 10.86 -18.69 1.92
C LEU A 467 11.98 -17.66 1.97
N HIS A 468 11.72 -16.46 1.43
CA HIS A 468 12.67 -15.36 1.53
C HIS A 468 12.97 -15.02 2.99
N PHE A 469 11.95 -14.89 3.84
CA PHE A 469 12.14 -14.58 5.25
C PHE A 469 12.92 -15.64 6.02
N ILE A 470 12.74 -16.93 5.68
CA ILE A 470 13.55 -18.02 6.24
C ILE A 470 15.03 -17.82 5.88
N VAL A 471 15.32 -17.62 4.59
CA VAL A 471 16.70 -17.43 4.14
C VAL A 471 17.29 -16.13 4.69
N GLN A 472 16.52 -15.05 4.79
CA GLN A 472 16.97 -13.80 5.39
C GLN A 472 17.41 -14.03 6.85
N ALA A 473 16.59 -14.71 7.65
CA ALA A 473 16.91 -15.07 9.04
C ALA A 473 18.12 -16.00 9.20
N GLU A 474 18.42 -16.83 8.21
CA GLU A 474 19.63 -17.67 8.22
C GLU A 474 20.89 -16.89 7.78
N THR A 475 20.75 -15.72 7.14
CA THR A 475 21.85 -14.89 6.63
C THR A 475 22.24 -13.70 7.51
N THR A 476 21.44 -13.36 8.53
CA THR A 476 21.75 -12.24 9.44
C THR A 476 21.28 -12.51 10.87
N HIS A 477 21.90 -11.86 11.84
CA HIS A 477 21.46 -11.85 13.25
C HIS A 477 20.26 -10.92 13.49
N THR A 478 19.95 -10.02 12.57
CA THR A 478 18.92 -8.98 12.73
C THR A 478 17.84 -9.04 11.66
N PRO A 479 17.25 -10.22 11.36
CA PRO A 479 16.30 -10.32 10.26
C PRO A 479 15.03 -9.51 10.51
N THR A 480 14.35 -9.17 9.43
CA THR A 480 12.96 -8.72 9.52
C THR A 480 12.06 -9.89 9.90
N SER A 481 11.03 -9.62 10.70
CA SER A 481 10.06 -10.64 11.12
C SER A 481 8.62 -10.12 11.06
N PRO A 482 8.11 -9.83 9.85
CA PRO A 482 6.81 -9.16 9.71
C PRO A 482 5.60 -10.08 9.93
N ASP A 483 5.75 -11.40 9.82
CA ASP A 483 4.66 -12.37 9.98
C ASP A 483 4.63 -12.96 11.40
N PHE A 484 3.58 -12.65 12.17
CA PHE A 484 3.42 -13.12 13.54
C PHE A 484 2.89 -14.56 13.66
N GLY A 485 2.49 -15.16 12.53
CA GLY A 485 2.10 -16.55 12.43
C GLY A 485 3.29 -17.50 12.20
N PHE A 486 4.50 -16.97 12.03
CA PHE A 486 5.65 -17.72 11.54
C PHE A 486 6.80 -17.76 12.56
N GLN A 487 7.39 -18.95 12.78
CA GLN A 487 8.60 -19.09 13.59
C GLN A 487 9.84 -19.07 12.69
N TYR A 488 10.62 -18.00 12.81
CA TYR A 488 11.85 -17.76 12.06
C TYR A 488 13.00 -18.63 12.58
N PRO A 489 13.87 -19.16 11.70
CA PRO A 489 15.11 -19.82 12.12
C PRO A 489 16.10 -18.81 12.71
N SER A 490 17.13 -19.32 13.38
CA SER A 490 18.29 -18.52 13.78
C SER A 490 19.28 -18.38 12.63
N PHE A 491 20.19 -17.41 12.76
CA PHE A 491 21.34 -17.26 11.88
C PHE A 491 22.09 -18.60 11.70
N ASN A 492 22.30 -19.01 10.45
CA ASN A 492 22.97 -20.25 10.06
C ASN A 492 23.40 -20.18 8.58
N MET A 493 24.62 -19.70 8.33
CA MET A 493 25.11 -19.49 6.97
C MET A 493 25.16 -20.79 6.15
N LYS A 494 25.54 -21.92 6.76
CA LYS A 494 25.58 -23.22 6.06
C LYS A 494 24.20 -23.59 5.51
N LYS A 495 23.16 -23.48 6.33
CA LYS A 495 21.78 -23.76 5.93
C LYS A 495 21.26 -22.73 4.92
N ALA A 496 21.64 -21.46 5.09
CA ALA A 496 21.35 -20.43 4.10
C ALA A 496 21.89 -20.79 2.71
N VAL A 497 23.11 -21.33 2.61
CA VAL A 497 23.70 -21.76 1.32
C VAL A 497 22.91 -22.91 0.69
N GLU A 498 22.47 -23.90 1.48
CA GLU A 498 21.62 -25.00 1.00
C GLU A 498 20.29 -24.48 0.44
N HIS A 499 19.61 -23.62 1.19
CA HIS A 499 18.37 -22.98 0.74
C HIS A 499 18.58 -22.05 -0.46
N MET A 500 19.68 -21.30 -0.50
CA MET A 500 19.98 -20.43 -1.63
C MET A 500 20.16 -21.21 -2.92
N LYS A 501 20.84 -22.35 -2.87
CA LYS A 501 20.99 -23.27 -4.01
C LYS A 501 19.65 -23.84 -4.46
N LEU A 502 18.79 -24.24 -3.52
CA LEU A 502 17.44 -24.73 -3.82
C LEU A 502 16.57 -23.65 -4.48
N LEU A 503 16.67 -22.40 -4.04
CA LEU A 503 15.90 -21.27 -4.59
C LEU A 503 16.48 -20.70 -5.89
N GLY A 504 17.58 -21.26 -6.41
CA GLY A 504 18.18 -20.76 -7.65
C GLY A 504 18.89 -19.41 -7.49
N ILE A 505 19.33 -19.09 -6.27
CA ILE A 505 20.05 -17.86 -5.94
C ILE A 505 21.52 -18.05 -6.31
N ARG A 506 22.04 -17.14 -7.15
CA ARG A 506 23.41 -17.21 -7.68
C ARG A 506 24.37 -16.30 -6.93
N TYR A 507 23.88 -15.18 -6.41
CA TYR A 507 24.70 -14.18 -5.75
C TYR A 507 24.19 -13.92 -4.34
N PHE A 508 25.12 -13.83 -3.39
CA PHE A 508 24.84 -13.40 -2.03
C PHE A 508 25.66 -12.15 -1.71
N ILE A 509 25.03 -11.15 -1.08
CA ILE A 509 25.68 -9.90 -0.67
C ILE A 509 25.73 -9.85 0.86
N ALA A 510 26.94 -9.82 1.42
CA ALA A 510 27.16 -9.60 2.84
C ALA A 510 27.63 -8.16 3.11
N TYR A 511 27.34 -7.64 4.30
CA TYR A 511 27.63 -6.26 4.69
C TYR A 511 28.39 -6.13 6.00
N THR A 512 27.99 -6.87 7.05
CA THR A 512 28.68 -6.84 8.35
C THR A 512 29.82 -7.85 8.40
N ASP A 513 30.83 -7.57 9.23
CA ASP A 513 32.08 -8.35 9.20
C ASP A 513 31.90 -9.78 9.72
N ASP A 514 31.05 -9.98 10.73
CA ASP A 514 30.63 -11.30 11.22
C ASP A 514 29.96 -12.16 10.13
N VAL A 515 29.05 -11.59 9.33
CA VAL A 515 28.41 -12.32 8.24
C VAL A 515 29.37 -12.59 7.09
N LYS A 516 30.32 -11.68 6.81
CA LYS A 516 31.38 -11.91 5.82
C LYS A 516 32.29 -13.06 6.25
N GLU A 517 32.72 -13.08 7.51
CA GLU A 517 33.58 -14.14 8.06
C GLU A 517 32.92 -15.52 7.97
N GLU A 518 31.62 -15.61 8.28
CA GLU A 518 30.88 -16.87 8.14
C GLU A 518 30.63 -17.25 6.67
N ALA A 519 30.32 -16.29 5.79
CA ALA A 519 30.15 -16.55 4.36
C ALA A 519 31.45 -17.02 3.69
N ASP A 520 32.60 -16.50 4.09
CA ASP A 520 33.94 -16.87 3.59
C ASP A 520 34.26 -18.35 3.77
N ARG A 521 33.64 -19.01 4.76
CA ARG A 521 33.85 -20.45 5.01
C ARG A 521 33.17 -21.35 3.96
N PHE A 522 32.16 -20.84 3.27
CA PHE A 522 31.31 -21.66 2.38
C PHE A 522 31.25 -21.16 0.94
N LEU A 523 31.54 -19.87 0.69
CA LEU A 523 31.26 -19.23 -0.58
C LEU A 523 32.49 -18.55 -1.20
N GLN A 524 32.55 -18.58 -2.53
CA GLN A 524 33.60 -17.89 -3.28
C GLN A 524 33.27 -16.41 -3.42
N VAL A 525 34.23 -15.55 -3.07
CA VAL A 525 34.15 -14.11 -3.29
C VAL A 525 34.37 -13.78 -4.76
N ILE A 526 33.51 -12.93 -5.32
CA ILE A 526 33.62 -12.47 -6.72
C ILE A 526 33.80 -10.96 -6.85
N GLY A 527 33.64 -10.20 -5.76
CA GLY A 527 33.88 -8.76 -5.79
C GLY A 527 33.59 -8.07 -4.46
N TYR A 528 34.01 -6.81 -4.40
CA TYR A 528 33.84 -5.91 -3.28
C TYR A 528 33.40 -4.54 -3.80
N VAL A 529 32.42 -3.93 -3.14
CA VAL A 529 31.98 -2.55 -3.42
C VAL A 529 31.72 -1.85 -2.10
N GLY A 530 32.53 -0.86 -1.75
CA GLY A 530 32.46 -0.23 -0.43
C GLY A 530 32.50 -1.29 0.69
N ARG A 531 31.46 -1.33 1.53
CA ARG A 531 31.35 -2.35 2.58
C ARG A 531 30.69 -3.66 2.13
N PHE A 532 30.14 -3.71 0.92
CA PHE A 532 29.51 -4.90 0.37
C PHE A 532 30.57 -5.89 -0.11
N LYS A 533 30.41 -7.15 0.31
CA LYS A 533 31.18 -8.29 -0.20
C LYS A 533 30.24 -9.22 -0.95
N ILE A 534 30.55 -9.47 -2.22
CA ILE A 534 29.68 -10.22 -3.14
C ILE A 534 30.25 -11.61 -3.34
N TYR A 535 29.39 -12.60 -3.13
CA TYR A 535 29.70 -14.01 -3.22
C TYR A 535 28.93 -14.70 -4.34
N GLN A 536 29.51 -15.75 -4.89
CA GLN A 536 28.84 -16.65 -5.82
C GLN A 536 28.46 -17.97 -5.15
N ILE A 537 27.20 -18.37 -5.31
CA ILE A 537 26.71 -19.69 -4.92
C ILE A 537 27.07 -20.70 -6.03
N PRO A 538 27.72 -21.84 -5.71
CA PRO A 538 28.15 -22.82 -6.70
C PRO A 538 26.99 -23.68 -7.22
N ASP A 539 27.11 -24.15 -8.48
CA ASP A 539 26.23 -25.14 -9.13
C ASP A 539 24.74 -24.82 -9.10
N VAL A 540 24.38 -23.57 -9.36
CA VAL A 540 23.00 -23.11 -9.35
C VAL A 540 22.33 -23.34 -10.70
N LYS A 541 21.35 -24.24 -10.73
CA LYS A 541 20.46 -24.48 -11.88
C LYS A 541 19.07 -23.96 -11.60
N LEU A 542 18.41 -23.35 -12.58
CA LEU A 542 17.01 -22.88 -12.49
C LEU A 542 15.99 -23.94 -12.92
N VAL A 543 16.43 -24.88 -13.76
CA VAL A 543 15.67 -26.04 -14.20
C VAL A 543 16.55 -27.26 -14.06
N GLU A 544 16.06 -28.28 -13.36
CA GLU A 544 16.79 -29.53 -13.15
C GLU A 544 15.84 -30.74 -13.00
N PRO A 545 16.26 -31.94 -13.41
CA PRO A 545 15.48 -33.15 -13.18
C PRO A 545 15.45 -33.51 -11.70
N ILE A 546 14.33 -34.06 -11.24
CA ILE A 546 14.18 -34.65 -9.90
C ILE A 546 13.89 -36.14 -10.01
N PHE A 547 14.44 -36.92 -9.08
CA PHE A 547 14.41 -38.40 -9.16
C PHE A 547 13.69 -39.05 -7.98
N ASP A 548 13.48 -38.30 -6.90
CA ASP A 548 12.64 -38.72 -5.79
C ASP A 548 11.68 -37.58 -5.42
N PHE A 549 10.48 -37.95 -4.99
CA PHE A 549 9.42 -37.04 -4.58
C PHE A 549 8.31 -37.79 -3.85
N GLU A 550 7.48 -37.03 -3.14
CA GLU A 550 6.20 -37.48 -2.61
C GLU A 550 5.05 -36.86 -3.39
N ILE A 551 3.90 -37.54 -3.42
CA ILE A 551 2.66 -36.99 -3.98
C ILE A 551 1.69 -36.79 -2.83
N GLN A 552 1.13 -35.59 -2.74
CA GLN A 552 0.11 -35.25 -1.78
C GLN A 552 -1.01 -34.42 -2.42
N LYS A 553 -2.19 -34.42 -1.81
CA LYS A 553 -3.27 -33.50 -2.20
C LYS A 553 -2.89 -32.05 -1.87
N LYS A 554 -3.45 -31.10 -2.62
CA LYS A 554 -3.17 -29.65 -2.49
C LYS A 554 -3.71 -29.02 -1.19
N GLU A 555 -4.46 -29.74 -0.37
CA GLU A 555 -4.93 -29.25 0.93
C GLU A 555 -3.76 -28.81 1.82
N ASP A 556 -3.84 -27.58 2.34
CA ASP A 556 -2.82 -26.93 3.18
C ASP A 556 -1.39 -26.94 2.60
N TRP A 557 -1.29 -26.96 1.26
CA TRP A 557 -0.02 -27.10 0.55
C TRP A 557 1.03 -26.06 0.97
N LEU A 558 0.61 -24.82 1.26
CA LEU A 558 1.52 -23.72 1.58
C LEU A 558 2.17 -23.94 2.94
N ILE A 559 1.40 -24.33 3.96
CA ILE A 559 1.89 -24.67 5.30
C ILE A 559 2.85 -25.87 5.21
N LYS A 560 2.42 -26.93 4.53
CA LYS A 560 3.23 -28.15 4.31
C LYS A 560 4.55 -27.83 3.60
N SER A 561 4.52 -26.97 2.59
CA SER A 561 5.72 -26.60 1.83
C SER A 561 6.70 -25.77 2.66
N VAL A 562 6.20 -24.86 3.48
CA VAL A 562 7.01 -24.06 4.40
C VAL A 562 7.64 -24.95 5.48
N GLU A 563 6.88 -25.89 6.05
CA GLU A 563 7.43 -26.87 6.98
C GLU A 563 8.49 -27.78 6.35
N TRP A 564 8.23 -28.28 5.14
CA TRP A 564 9.18 -29.08 4.37
C TRP A 564 10.48 -28.32 4.14
N PHE A 565 10.40 -27.05 3.75
CA PHE A 565 11.57 -26.19 3.55
C PHE A 565 12.39 -26.03 4.84
N LYS A 566 11.74 -25.98 6.02
CA LYS A 566 12.44 -25.87 7.32
C LYS A 566 13.13 -27.18 7.75
N LYS A 567 12.53 -28.35 7.48
CA LYS A 567 12.93 -29.66 8.04
C LYS A 567 14.23 -30.23 7.44
N GLY A 568 14.67 -29.75 6.27
CA GLY A 568 16.00 -30.06 5.70
C GLY A 568 16.08 -31.27 4.77
N GLU A 569 15.02 -32.08 4.61
CA GLU A 569 14.95 -33.16 3.60
C GLU A 569 14.63 -32.62 2.19
N LEU A 570 15.40 -31.62 1.77
CA LEU A 570 15.16 -30.85 0.54
C LEU A 570 15.27 -31.69 -0.76
N TRP A 571 15.90 -32.86 -0.68
CA TRP A 571 16.09 -33.78 -1.78
C TRP A 571 14.83 -34.57 -2.16
N LYS A 572 13.80 -34.57 -1.30
CA LYS A 572 12.53 -35.27 -1.50
C LYS A 572 11.35 -34.29 -1.50
N PRO A 573 11.15 -33.52 -2.57
CA PRO A 573 10.07 -32.54 -2.66
C PRO A 573 8.68 -33.19 -2.73
N ILE A 574 7.66 -32.40 -2.38
CA ILE A 574 6.25 -32.81 -2.42
C ILE A 574 5.59 -32.22 -3.67
N ILE A 575 5.06 -33.07 -4.55
CA ILE A 575 4.25 -32.67 -5.69
C ILE A 575 2.77 -32.67 -5.26
N PHE A 576 2.11 -31.52 -5.38
CA PHE A 576 0.73 -31.34 -4.96
C PHE A 576 -0.23 -31.57 -6.13
N THR A 577 -0.74 -32.79 -6.25
CA THR A 577 -1.57 -33.23 -7.38
C THR A 577 -2.41 -34.45 -7.01
N GLU A 578 -3.52 -34.66 -7.72
CA GLU A 578 -4.33 -35.90 -7.61
C GLU A 578 -3.82 -37.00 -8.55
N LYS A 579 -2.91 -36.66 -9.48
CA LYS A 579 -2.35 -37.63 -10.42
C LYS A 579 -1.22 -38.42 -9.76
N ASN A 580 -1.22 -39.73 -9.99
CA ASN A 580 -0.11 -40.59 -9.60
C ASN A 580 0.97 -40.59 -10.68
N PHE A 581 2.21 -40.40 -10.27
CA PHE A 581 3.41 -40.46 -11.12
C PHE A 581 4.37 -41.50 -10.56
N LYS A 582 5.03 -42.25 -11.45
CA LYS A 582 6.08 -43.20 -11.07
C LYS A 582 7.41 -42.46 -10.85
N LYS A 583 8.20 -42.94 -9.91
CA LYS A 583 9.55 -42.41 -9.68
C LYS A 583 10.48 -42.86 -10.83
N PRO A 584 11.35 -41.98 -11.35
CA PRO A 584 12.31 -42.33 -12.39
C PRO A 584 13.35 -43.36 -11.92
N GLU A 585 13.69 -44.32 -12.78
CA GLU A 585 14.82 -45.25 -12.55
C GLU A 585 16.15 -44.66 -13.01
N ILE A 586 16.12 -43.82 -14.07
CA ILE A 586 17.30 -43.18 -14.66
C ILE A 586 17.62 -41.89 -13.90
N LYS A 587 18.85 -41.78 -13.40
CA LYS A 587 19.33 -40.62 -12.60
C LYS A 587 20.25 -39.65 -13.34
N ASN A 588 20.70 -39.99 -14.55
CA ASN A 588 21.59 -39.14 -15.33
C ASN A 588 20.88 -38.63 -16.58
N VAL A 589 20.52 -37.35 -16.56
CA VAL A 589 19.73 -36.71 -17.61
C VAL A 589 20.34 -35.34 -17.94
N LYS A 590 20.61 -35.12 -19.22
CA LYS A 590 21.03 -33.81 -19.70
C LYS A 590 19.82 -32.87 -19.76
N CYS A 591 19.94 -31.71 -19.12
CA CYS A 591 18.96 -30.63 -19.17
C CYS A 591 19.69 -29.29 -19.39
N VAL A 592 19.26 -28.52 -20.39
CA VAL A 592 19.87 -27.25 -20.79
C VAL A 592 18.79 -26.18 -20.88
N LEU A 593 18.93 -25.13 -20.07
CA LEU A 593 18.07 -23.95 -20.14
C LEU A 593 18.41 -23.14 -21.40
N ILE A 594 17.42 -22.90 -22.26
CA ILE A 594 17.56 -22.16 -23.51
C ILE A 594 17.15 -20.70 -23.31
N LYS A 595 16.02 -20.47 -22.61
CA LYS A 595 15.42 -19.15 -22.44
C LYS A 595 14.79 -19.02 -21.06
N PHE A 596 14.98 -17.87 -20.41
CA PHE A 596 14.39 -17.57 -19.11
C PHE A 596 13.97 -16.10 -19.05
N GLU A 597 12.70 -15.83 -19.32
CA GLU A 597 12.06 -14.52 -19.30
C GLU A 597 10.87 -14.50 -18.33
N HIS A 598 10.35 -13.31 -18.06
CA HIS A 598 9.17 -13.12 -17.20
C HIS A 598 7.97 -13.98 -17.61
N ASN A 599 7.66 -14.04 -18.90
CA ASN A 599 6.47 -14.69 -19.41
C ASN A 599 6.76 -16.06 -20.06
N GLU A 600 8.03 -16.49 -20.10
CA GLU A 600 8.42 -17.64 -20.91
C GLU A 600 9.73 -18.30 -20.43
N ILE A 601 9.69 -19.62 -20.32
CA ILE A 601 10.83 -20.47 -19.96
C ILE A 601 10.92 -21.58 -21.01
N ILE A 602 12.10 -21.78 -21.61
CA ILE A 602 12.34 -22.83 -22.60
C ILE A 602 13.58 -23.60 -22.20
N PHE A 603 13.51 -24.93 -22.23
CA PHE A 603 14.64 -25.79 -21.98
C PHE A 603 14.60 -27.04 -22.88
N TYR A 604 15.79 -27.59 -23.12
CA TYR A 604 15.98 -28.88 -23.76
C TYR A 604 16.29 -29.94 -22.69
N THR A 605 15.76 -31.15 -22.87
CA THR A 605 16.05 -32.30 -22.01
C THR A 605 16.04 -33.62 -22.78
N GLU A 606 16.87 -34.56 -22.32
CA GLU A 606 16.85 -35.97 -22.77
C GLU A 606 15.94 -36.84 -21.89
N GLY A 607 15.47 -36.33 -20.74
CA GLY A 607 14.68 -37.08 -19.77
C GLY A 607 13.19 -37.01 -20.04
N ILE A 608 12.73 -37.60 -21.14
CA ILE A 608 11.29 -37.75 -21.42
C ILE A 608 10.65 -38.60 -20.31
N GLY A 609 9.53 -38.11 -19.76
CA GLY A 609 8.82 -38.72 -18.63
C GLY A 609 9.44 -38.46 -17.25
N ILE A 610 10.64 -37.85 -17.18
CA ILE A 610 11.33 -37.56 -15.92
C ILE A 610 10.91 -36.16 -15.45
N PRO A 611 10.40 -35.99 -14.21
CA PRO A 611 9.97 -34.68 -13.73
C PRO A 611 11.13 -33.69 -13.65
N HIS A 612 10.89 -32.47 -14.12
CA HIS A 612 11.83 -31.34 -14.06
C HIS A 612 11.24 -30.24 -13.18
N ILE A 613 11.93 -29.90 -12.10
CA ILE A 613 11.59 -28.75 -11.27
C ILE A 613 12.05 -27.48 -11.99
N ILE A 614 11.17 -26.50 -12.04
CA ILE A 614 11.44 -25.15 -12.53
C ILE A 614 11.33 -24.25 -11.31
N LYS A 615 12.45 -23.65 -10.90
CA LYS A 615 12.56 -22.83 -9.69
C LYS A 615 11.89 -21.47 -9.84
N VAL A 616 10.63 -21.45 -10.25
CA VAL A 616 9.77 -20.27 -10.40
C VAL A 616 8.48 -20.56 -9.66
N SER A 617 8.01 -19.59 -8.88
CA SER A 617 6.79 -19.74 -8.09
C SER A 617 5.62 -20.20 -8.97
N TYR A 618 4.84 -21.14 -8.47
CA TYR A 618 3.66 -21.67 -9.15
C TYR A 618 2.52 -20.66 -9.10
N PHE A 619 1.81 -20.56 -10.21
CA PHE A 619 0.53 -19.87 -10.29
C PHE A 619 -0.31 -20.46 -11.44
N PRO A 620 -1.65 -20.55 -11.33
CA PRO A 620 -2.49 -21.31 -12.28
C PRO A 620 -2.42 -20.92 -13.76
N LYS A 621 -1.95 -19.71 -14.07
CA LYS A 621 -1.90 -19.18 -15.44
C LYS A 621 -0.68 -19.65 -16.23
N TRP A 622 0.28 -20.30 -15.60
CA TRP A 622 1.37 -20.98 -16.31
C TRP A 622 0.85 -22.21 -17.07
N LYS A 623 1.32 -22.39 -18.31
CA LYS A 623 1.01 -23.54 -19.17
C LYS A 623 2.28 -24.11 -19.77
N ALA A 624 2.36 -25.44 -19.84
CA ALA A 624 3.45 -26.15 -20.49
C ALA A 624 3.03 -26.65 -21.88
N GLU A 625 3.96 -26.56 -22.83
CA GLU A 625 3.90 -27.16 -24.17
C GLU A 625 5.07 -28.14 -24.29
N GLY A 626 4.81 -29.35 -24.81
CA GLY A 626 5.80 -30.43 -24.86
C GLY A 626 6.01 -31.15 -23.53
N ALA A 627 5.16 -30.91 -22.53
CA ALA A 627 5.20 -31.56 -21.22
C ALA A 627 3.81 -31.55 -20.55
N GLN A 628 3.58 -32.48 -19.62
CA GLN A 628 2.44 -32.40 -18.70
C GLN A 628 2.72 -31.42 -17.56
N GLY A 629 1.69 -30.67 -17.16
CA GLY A 629 1.76 -29.67 -16.10
C GLY A 629 1.67 -28.22 -16.64
N PRO A 630 2.28 -27.24 -15.94
CA PRO A 630 3.04 -27.39 -14.70
C PRO A 630 2.14 -27.79 -13.52
N TYR A 631 2.68 -28.60 -12.61
CA TYR A 631 2.11 -28.92 -11.31
C TYR A 631 2.81 -28.11 -10.23
N LEU A 632 2.14 -27.91 -9.10
CA LEU A 632 2.71 -27.28 -7.92
C LEU A 632 3.64 -28.27 -7.20
N ILE A 633 4.86 -27.84 -6.85
CA ILE A 633 5.84 -28.63 -6.09
C ILE A 633 6.41 -27.79 -4.94
N SER A 634 6.76 -28.40 -3.82
CA SER A 634 7.46 -27.71 -2.73
C SER A 634 8.81 -27.12 -3.21
N PRO A 635 9.23 -25.95 -2.69
CA PRO A 635 8.59 -25.18 -1.63
C PRO A 635 7.42 -24.27 -2.11
N SER A 636 7.30 -24.04 -3.41
CA SER A 636 6.19 -23.28 -4.03
C SER A 636 6.35 -23.22 -5.55
N PHE A 637 7.15 -24.10 -6.14
CA PHE A 637 7.64 -24.04 -7.51
C PHE A 637 6.75 -24.79 -8.49
N MET A 638 7.16 -24.76 -9.76
CA MET A 638 6.55 -25.55 -10.82
C MET A 638 7.35 -26.84 -11.07
N VAL A 639 6.64 -27.93 -11.38
CA VAL A 639 7.23 -29.15 -11.94
C VAL A 639 6.51 -29.55 -13.23
N VAL A 640 7.25 -29.98 -14.23
CA VAL A 640 6.71 -30.47 -15.51
C VAL A 640 7.24 -31.87 -15.80
N PHE A 641 6.46 -32.67 -16.53
CA PHE A 641 6.85 -34.00 -16.99
C PHE A 641 7.00 -33.96 -18.52
N PRO A 642 8.22 -33.86 -19.07
CA PRO A 642 8.46 -33.71 -20.50
C PRO A 642 7.88 -34.87 -21.31
N GLU A 643 7.18 -34.53 -22.39
CA GLU A 643 6.71 -35.47 -23.43
C GLU A 643 7.52 -35.31 -24.72
N LYS A 644 8.27 -34.22 -24.83
CA LYS A 644 9.18 -33.88 -25.94
C LYS A 644 10.50 -33.37 -25.38
N ASN A 645 11.56 -33.42 -26.18
CA ASN A 645 12.88 -32.90 -25.79
C ASN A 645 12.89 -31.39 -25.58
N TYR A 646 12.05 -30.65 -26.28
CA TYR A 646 11.91 -29.20 -26.11
C TYR A 646 10.63 -28.91 -25.33
N VAL A 647 10.78 -28.30 -24.16
CA VAL A 647 9.68 -27.91 -23.29
C VAL A 647 9.62 -26.39 -23.21
N ARG A 648 8.41 -25.85 -23.39
CA ARG A 648 8.12 -24.42 -23.25
C ARG A 648 7.08 -24.22 -22.17
N VAL A 649 7.37 -23.39 -21.18
CA VAL A 649 6.44 -23.00 -20.12
C VAL A 649 6.16 -21.51 -20.25
N LYS A 650 4.90 -21.15 -20.47
CA LYS A 650 4.47 -19.79 -20.81
C LYS A 650 3.39 -19.27 -19.87
N TRP A 651 3.48 -18.00 -19.53
CA TRP A 651 2.47 -17.25 -18.81
C TRP A 651 1.33 -16.82 -19.74
N LYS A 652 0.08 -17.12 -19.37
CA LYS A 652 -1.12 -16.74 -20.13
C LYS A 652 -1.93 -15.58 -19.53
#